data_AF-A0A3D1V2B6-F1
#
_entry.id   AF-A0A3D1V2B6-F1
#
_cell.length_a   1.000
_cell.length_b   1.000
_cell.length_c   1.000
_cell.angle_alpha   90.00
_cell.angle_beta   90.00
_cell.angle_gamma   90.00
#
_symmetry.space_group_name_H-M   'P 1'
#
loop_
_entity.id
_entity.type
_entity.pdbx_description
1 polymer ?
#
loop_
_entity_poly.entity_id
_entity_poly.type
_entity_poly.pdbx_seq_one_letter_code
_entity_poly.pdbx_strand_id
1 'polypeptide(L)'
;MMGPSPERSPTWWEPGRARSTVWQSQTNERPDATSLPGSLSGGVMKNMSDRRNTNLSGERDGVAIIGMSCLFPGARDVDAYWQNILNKVDAVSGPPPEAWDPDIYYDQAFSDPDKVYCQRGGYLGSLVSFDPLAYGIPPMSVGGEPDQWLALKLAYDAMADAGCTDLPEDVRHRTAIVLGKGTYLNGGNATAIQRTMVVGQTLELVKKLNPEFGDDKIELLRQEMKRVLPPIGPETVPGLIPNIIVGRIANRLDLMGPSYTVDAACASSLVAVQLAMRDLLNGECDLALAGGSQVWMPIAALNVFCQLGALSRDQQIRPFDKDANGTLLGEGIGMIVLKRLADAKRDGDRIYSVLRGVGVASDGRGVSVMAPRIDGEVLALRRAYEDAGVSPDTIGLIEAHGTATSVGDVVEAQALTRVFGQREAGLPRCALGTVKSMISHTIPASGVAGLIKLSLALHHKVLPPTLHVTEPNPKLELEKSHFYLNTETRPWIHGGPAPRRAGINAFGFGGINAHAILEEYLPDSPARLPDVGHLPPWDSEVVILDAAGPADLLARVQHVSTILADAQDGARDEPALADVAYTLNLERSEPRGGARVAVVATSVTDLRAKLERVAKRLEDPACKQIKDVSGIYYFSEPVGLAGKVALLFPGEGAQYPGMFADLCLHFPEVREVFDRYDRMFFGHPRGDLPSDYIFPRPAFTDADRRRAENRLMQMDLAIEAVQAANQAMLALLRNLDLPADVCVGHSSGEYAAAYAAGVFDVDDDDRFMALGRALYQYYSDAESHDDVPRAVLLAIGASRDRVEEVAREAGGDIYLAVDNCPHQAILIGEQAAAERAIAIIKRDGLIFEQLAYDRAVHTPLFAPYAADLQRLYEQAPIREARIPLYSCATAGPYPAEPGAIRELFLDHWSRPVEFQRTIDALYEDGARVFVEVGPRGNLSAFVEDILRGRPACVVPANVMRRSGITQLNHLIGLLVAHGVSLNLDHLYARRLPRQINWHEPEGVARRSSPMPLSSSWPMLRLSEAVVEQVRAMPA
;
A
#
# COMPACT_ATOMS: atom_id res chain seq x y z
N MET A 1 -52.93 49.42 52.69
CA MET A 1 -54.06 48.68 53.29
C MET A 1 -54.07 47.27 52.70
N MET A 2 -54.98 46.41 53.20
CA MET A 2 -55.20 44.97 52.93
C MET A 2 -54.91 44.41 51.51
N GLY A 3 -54.59 43.10 51.44
CA GLY A 3 -54.68 42.24 50.23
C GLY A 3 -56.12 41.77 49.97
N PRO A 4 -56.42 40.54 49.46
CA PRO A 4 -55.61 39.30 49.25
C PRO A 4 -55.33 38.98 47.74
N SER A 5 -54.45 38.07 47.28
CA SER A 5 -54.21 36.61 47.56
C SER A 5 -55.27 35.68 46.90
N PRO A 6 -54.97 34.41 46.47
CA PRO A 6 -53.72 33.62 46.56
C PRO A 6 -53.41 32.83 45.23
N GLU A 7 -52.81 31.61 45.06
CA GLU A 7 -52.02 30.57 45.81
C GLU A 7 -51.20 29.66 44.81
N ARG A 8 -49.96 29.22 45.17
CA ARG A 8 -49.22 27.95 44.81
C ARG A 8 -48.79 27.65 43.34
N SER A 9 -47.71 26.88 43.09
CA SER A 9 -46.97 25.85 43.88
C SER A 9 -45.41 25.92 43.80
N PRO A 10 -44.63 25.17 44.64
CA PRO A 10 -43.21 25.46 44.93
C PRO A 10 -42.15 24.40 44.50
N THR A 11 -40.86 24.73 44.68
CA THR A 11 -39.65 23.95 44.32
C THR A 11 -38.75 23.58 45.52
N TRP A 12 -37.85 22.59 45.33
CA TRP A 12 -36.80 22.08 46.24
C TRP A 12 -35.68 21.43 45.37
N TRP A 13 -34.37 21.38 45.68
CA TRP A 13 -33.53 21.85 46.80
C TRP A 13 -32.03 21.88 46.39
N GLU A 14 -31.16 22.63 47.09
CA GLU A 14 -29.68 22.64 46.92
C GLU A 14 -28.93 22.77 48.29
N PRO A 15 -27.60 22.53 48.38
CA PRO A 15 -26.95 22.04 49.62
C PRO A 15 -26.22 23.08 50.51
N GLY A 16 -25.80 22.65 51.72
CA GLY A 16 -24.98 23.42 52.68
C GLY A 16 -23.89 22.57 53.39
N ARG A 17 -22.89 23.21 54.03
CA ARG A 17 -21.68 22.55 54.57
C ARG A 17 -21.37 22.80 56.06
N ALA A 18 -20.99 21.72 56.76
CA ALA A 18 -19.91 21.57 57.75
C ALA A 18 -19.86 22.38 59.08
N ARG A 19 -19.52 21.69 60.20
CA ARG A 19 -18.18 21.75 60.85
C ARG A 19 -18.03 20.86 62.11
N SER A 20 -16.77 20.46 62.40
CA SER A 20 -16.20 20.10 63.73
C SER A 20 -16.56 18.70 64.32
N THR A 21 -15.71 17.99 65.11
CA THR A 21 -14.35 18.29 65.63
C THR A 21 -13.52 17.05 66.07
N VAL A 22 -12.19 17.25 66.20
CA VAL A 22 -11.20 16.53 67.07
C VAL A 22 -10.60 15.18 66.62
N TRP A 23 -9.34 14.97 67.03
CA TRP A 23 -8.39 13.88 66.77
C TRP A 23 -8.28 12.88 67.93
N GLN A 24 -7.79 11.66 67.69
CA GLN A 24 -6.46 11.19 68.17
C GLN A 24 -6.05 9.82 67.59
N SER A 25 -4.81 9.39 67.83
CA SER A 25 -4.16 8.22 67.24
C SER A 25 -3.49 7.33 68.30
N GLN A 26 -3.38 6.02 68.06
CA GLN A 26 -2.17 5.23 68.37
C GLN A 26 -2.15 3.77 67.85
N THR A 27 -0.95 3.40 67.38
CA THR A 27 -0.26 2.09 67.34
C THR A 27 -0.96 0.75 67.65
N ASN A 28 -0.95 -0.14 66.63
CA ASN A 28 -0.21 -1.41 66.57
C ASN A 28 -0.30 -2.47 67.70
N GLU A 29 -0.76 -3.69 67.34
CA GLU A 29 -0.12 -4.96 67.77
C GLU A 29 -0.58 -6.20 66.95
N ARG A 30 0.21 -7.28 66.96
CA ARG A 30 -0.15 -8.65 66.53
C ARG A 30 0.05 -9.61 67.73
N PRO A 31 -0.69 -10.72 67.79
CA PRO A 31 -0.01 -12.01 67.98
C PRO A 31 -0.49 -13.10 67.01
N ASP A 32 0.09 -14.29 67.12
CA ASP A 32 0.05 -15.36 66.11
C ASP A 32 -0.71 -16.64 66.54
N ALA A 33 -0.78 -17.62 65.64
CA ALA A 33 -1.63 -18.82 65.64
C ALA A 33 -1.61 -19.76 66.87
N THR A 34 -2.69 -20.56 67.04
CA THR A 34 -2.59 -22.04 67.14
C THR A 34 -3.94 -22.80 67.11
N SER A 35 -3.87 -24.09 66.74
CA SER A 35 -4.85 -25.20 66.92
C SER A 35 -6.05 -25.38 65.97
N LEU A 36 -6.11 -26.61 65.42
CA LEU A 36 -7.21 -27.34 64.76
C LEU A 36 -7.66 -28.47 65.74
N PRO A 37 -8.70 -29.32 65.49
CA PRO A 37 -9.39 -29.60 64.22
C PRO A 37 -10.93 -29.76 64.30
N GLY A 38 -11.56 -29.97 63.13
CA GLY A 38 -12.96 -30.44 63.01
C GLY A 38 -13.44 -30.40 61.55
N SER A 39 -13.92 -31.51 61.00
CA SER A 39 -14.28 -31.63 59.57
C SER A 39 -15.79 -31.67 59.33
N LEU A 40 -16.21 -31.13 58.18
CA LEU A 40 -17.02 -31.85 57.18
C LEU A 40 -17.12 -31.06 55.86
N SER A 41 -17.11 -31.79 54.74
CA SER A 41 -17.28 -31.30 53.36
C SER A 41 -18.77 -31.11 53.00
N GLY A 42 -19.17 -30.33 51.99
CA GLY A 42 -18.43 -29.57 50.96
C GLY A 42 -19.25 -29.52 49.65
N GLY A 43 -18.73 -28.96 48.54
CA GLY A 43 -19.17 -29.39 47.20
C GLY A 43 -19.52 -28.36 46.11
N VAL A 44 -19.68 -27.06 46.36
CA VAL A 44 -20.04 -26.08 45.29
C VAL A 44 -19.24 -24.78 45.39
N MET A 45 -18.03 -24.75 44.79
CA MET A 45 -17.38 -23.50 44.31
C MET A 45 -16.02 -23.70 43.59
N LYS A 46 -15.35 -24.87 43.70
CA LYS A 46 -13.93 -24.98 43.31
C LYS A 46 -13.63 -25.26 41.82
N ASN A 47 -14.62 -25.60 41.00
CA ASN A 47 -14.38 -25.99 39.59
C ASN A 47 -14.30 -24.81 38.60
N MET A 48 -14.26 -23.56 39.08
CA MET A 48 -14.30 -22.35 38.23
C MET A 48 -12.94 -21.62 38.11
N SER A 49 -11.97 -21.95 38.97
CA SER A 49 -10.58 -21.45 38.90
C SER A 49 -9.72 -22.28 37.94
N ASP A 50 -9.77 -23.60 38.06
CA ASP A 50 -8.70 -24.47 37.58
C ASP A 50 -8.72 -24.70 36.05
N ARG A 51 -9.81 -24.29 35.37
CA ARG A 51 -9.89 -24.23 33.90
C ARG A 51 -9.30 -22.96 33.27
N ARG A 52 -8.91 -21.95 34.06
CA ARG A 52 -8.32 -20.70 33.54
C ARG A 52 -6.79 -20.69 33.54
N ASN A 53 -6.15 -21.70 34.13
CA ASN A 53 -4.76 -21.58 34.59
C ASN A 53 -3.78 -22.58 33.94
N THR A 54 -4.18 -23.29 32.88
CA THR A 54 -3.36 -24.31 32.20
C THR A 54 -2.67 -23.83 30.93
N ASN A 55 -3.05 -22.67 30.38
CA ASN A 55 -2.45 -22.06 29.17
C ASN A 55 -1.75 -20.72 29.49
N LEU A 56 -0.95 -20.66 30.56
CA LEU A 56 -0.12 -19.48 30.90
C LEU A 56 1.35 -19.64 30.45
N SER A 57 1.64 -20.61 29.59
CA SER A 57 2.96 -20.87 29.01
C SER A 57 2.90 -21.22 27.52
N GLY A 58 1.88 -20.71 26.82
CA GLY A 58 1.76 -20.76 25.38
C GLY A 58 1.29 -19.39 24.88
N GLU A 59 1.76 -18.98 23.70
CA GLU A 59 1.25 -17.78 23.05
C GLU A 59 -0.25 -17.94 22.80
N ARG A 60 -1.02 -16.85 22.96
CA ARG A 60 -2.40 -16.84 22.48
C ARG A 60 -2.37 -16.84 20.96
N ASP A 61 -2.86 -17.92 20.37
CA ASP A 61 -3.03 -18.04 18.93
C ASP A 61 -3.97 -16.94 18.43
N GLY A 62 -3.62 -16.34 17.29
CA GLY A 62 -4.32 -15.18 16.73
C GLY A 62 -5.61 -15.55 16.01
N VAL A 63 -6.29 -14.53 15.48
CA VAL A 63 -7.40 -14.73 14.53
C VAL A 63 -6.96 -14.25 13.15
N ALA A 64 -6.93 -15.16 12.18
CA ALA A 64 -6.60 -14.87 10.79
C ALA A 64 -7.77 -14.15 10.11
N ILE A 65 -7.45 -13.11 9.32
CA ILE A 65 -8.33 -12.56 8.29
C ILE A 65 -8.05 -13.35 7.01
N ILE A 66 -9.01 -14.17 6.58
CA ILE A 66 -8.82 -15.12 5.47
C ILE A 66 -9.52 -14.73 4.16
N GLY A 67 -10.51 -13.83 4.24
CA GLY A 67 -11.16 -13.23 3.08
C GLY A 67 -11.83 -11.90 3.42
N MET A 68 -12.08 -11.07 2.43
CA MET A 68 -12.64 -9.72 2.60
C MET A 68 -13.50 -9.27 1.41
N SER A 69 -14.42 -8.34 1.66
CA SER A 69 -15.14 -7.63 0.61
C SER A 69 -15.53 -6.23 1.06
N CYS A 70 -15.68 -5.30 0.11
CA CYS A 70 -16.16 -3.95 0.40
C CYS A 70 -16.86 -3.27 -0.77
N LEU A 71 -17.66 -2.27 -0.42
CA LEU A 71 -18.26 -1.30 -1.31
C LEU A 71 -18.10 0.08 -0.66
N PHE A 72 -17.28 0.93 -1.27
CA PHE A 72 -16.91 2.26 -0.78
C PHE A 72 -17.03 3.31 -1.90
N PRO A 73 -17.04 4.62 -1.58
CA PRO A 73 -17.07 5.69 -2.57
C PRO A 73 -15.95 5.51 -3.60
N GLY A 74 -16.32 5.51 -4.89
CA GLY A 74 -15.40 5.24 -6.00
C GLY A 74 -14.88 3.80 -6.14
N ALA A 75 -15.26 2.86 -5.25
CA ALA A 75 -14.72 1.50 -5.21
C ALA A 75 -15.83 0.44 -5.06
N ARG A 76 -16.08 -0.32 -6.15
CA ARG A 76 -17.14 -1.35 -6.22
C ARG A 76 -16.77 -2.70 -5.56
N ASP A 77 -15.48 -2.91 -5.32
CA ASP A 77 -14.84 -4.15 -4.88
C ASP A 77 -13.50 -3.83 -4.14
N VAL A 78 -12.81 -4.87 -3.67
CA VAL A 78 -11.55 -4.75 -2.91
C VAL A 78 -10.41 -4.26 -3.81
N ASP A 79 -10.37 -4.73 -5.06
CA ASP A 79 -9.34 -4.33 -6.04
C ASP A 79 -9.40 -2.82 -6.31
N ALA A 80 -10.58 -2.28 -6.64
CA ALA A 80 -10.78 -0.85 -6.83
C ALA A 80 -10.51 -0.05 -5.55
N TYR A 81 -10.85 -0.57 -4.37
CA TYR A 81 -10.57 0.11 -3.11
C TYR A 81 -9.07 0.23 -2.85
N TRP A 82 -8.29 -0.84 -3.04
CA TRP A 82 -6.84 -0.81 -2.84
C TRP A 82 -6.14 0.02 -3.91
N GLN A 83 -6.53 -0.11 -5.18
CA GLN A 83 -6.00 0.71 -6.27
C GLN A 83 -6.31 2.20 -6.06
N ASN A 84 -7.51 2.56 -5.60
CA ASN A 84 -7.85 3.95 -5.25
C ASN A 84 -6.98 4.49 -4.12
N ILE A 85 -6.72 3.70 -3.07
CA ILE A 85 -5.81 4.08 -1.98
C ILE A 85 -4.39 4.31 -2.51
N LEU A 86 -3.83 3.36 -3.25
CA LEU A 86 -2.45 3.44 -3.75
C LEU A 86 -2.24 4.54 -4.80
N ASN A 87 -3.26 4.82 -5.61
CA ASN A 87 -3.26 5.89 -6.63
C ASN A 87 -3.74 7.25 -6.11
N LYS A 88 -3.95 7.40 -4.79
CA LYS A 88 -4.36 8.65 -4.12
C LYS A 88 -5.69 9.25 -4.62
N VAL A 89 -6.67 8.40 -4.94
CA VAL A 89 -7.99 8.83 -5.42
C VAL A 89 -8.80 9.44 -4.27
N ASP A 90 -9.12 10.73 -4.41
CA ASP A 90 -10.16 11.42 -3.64
C ASP A 90 -11.53 11.04 -4.22
N ALA A 91 -12.39 10.41 -3.41
CA ALA A 91 -13.74 9.99 -3.79
C ALA A 91 -14.84 10.87 -3.17
N VAL A 92 -14.50 12.06 -2.67
CA VAL A 92 -15.44 13.02 -2.08
C VAL A 92 -16.19 13.78 -3.19
N SER A 93 -17.47 13.45 -3.39
CA SER A 93 -18.35 14.09 -4.36
C SER A 93 -19.32 15.10 -3.70
N GLY A 94 -20.17 15.74 -4.50
CA GLY A 94 -21.48 16.22 -4.02
C GLY A 94 -22.47 15.06 -3.85
N PRO A 95 -23.67 15.30 -3.29
CA PRO A 95 -24.71 14.28 -3.23
C PRO A 95 -25.16 13.89 -4.65
N PRO A 96 -25.49 12.62 -4.92
CA PRO A 96 -26.12 12.26 -6.19
C PRO A 96 -27.54 12.86 -6.25
N PRO A 97 -28.07 13.21 -7.45
CA PRO A 97 -29.32 13.97 -7.60
C PRO A 97 -30.56 13.37 -6.93
N GLU A 98 -30.55 12.06 -6.72
CA GLU A 98 -31.60 11.29 -6.06
C GLU A 98 -31.51 11.30 -4.52
N ALA A 99 -30.35 11.61 -3.92
CA ALA A 99 -30.16 11.50 -2.46
C ALA A 99 -31.05 12.46 -1.68
N TRP A 100 -31.05 13.75 -2.04
CA TRP A 100 -31.89 14.79 -1.44
C TRP A 100 -31.88 16.05 -2.30
N ASP A 101 -32.77 17.00 -1.98
CA ASP A 101 -33.04 18.19 -2.78
C ASP A 101 -32.28 19.43 -2.24
N PRO A 102 -31.24 19.94 -2.93
CA PRO A 102 -30.40 21.01 -2.37
C PRO A 102 -31.12 22.34 -2.20
N ASP A 103 -32.03 22.71 -3.12
CA ASP A 103 -32.77 23.97 -3.05
C ASP A 103 -33.67 24.03 -1.79
N ILE A 104 -34.10 22.86 -1.31
CA ILE A 104 -34.86 22.71 -0.08
C ILE A 104 -33.93 22.67 1.15
N TYR A 105 -32.93 21.79 1.17
CA TYR A 105 -32.20 21.49 2.43
C TYR A 105 -30.84 22.16 2.61
N TYR A 106 -30.23 22.74 1.58
CA TYR A 106 -28.92 23.39 1.69
C TYR A 106 -29.03 24.86 2.12
N ASP A 107 -28.18 25.28 3.06
CA ASP A 107 -27.89 26.67 3.38
C ASP A 107 -26.44 26.80 3.89
N GLN A 108 -25.56 27.30 3.02
CA GLN A 108 -24.14 27.52 3.33
C GLN A 108 -23.93 28.52 4.48
N ALA A 109 -24.82 29.50 4.66
CA ALA A 109 -24.75 30.46 5.76
C ALA A 109 -25.15 29.82 7.11
N PHE A 110 -25.93 28.74 7.07
CA PHE A 110 -26.56 28.11 8.25
C PHE A 110 -27.41 29.11 9.05
N SER A 111 -28.19 29.91 8.32
CA SER A 111 -29.18 30.85 8.84
C SER A 111 -30.49 30.16 9.25
N ASP A 112 -30.80 29.03 8.61
CA ASP A 112 -31.89 28.12 8.95
C ASP A 112 -31.36 26.88 9.71
N PRO A 113 -31.75 26.65 10.98
CA PRO A 113 -31.26 25.53 11.77
C PRO A 113 -31.77 24.16 11.30
N ASP A 114 -32.81 24.08 10.48
CA ASP A 114 -33.37 22.81 9.97
C ASP A 114 -32.69 22.36 8.66
N LYS A 115 -31.73 23.14 8.14
CA LYS A 115 -30.97 22.90 6.90
C LYS A 115 -29.57 22.31 7.16
N VAL A 116 -28.77 22.16 6.10
CA VAL A 116 -27.37 21.68 6.14
C VAL A 116 -26.43 22.67 5.42
N TYR A 117 -25.27 22.97 6.03
CA TYR A 117 -24.26 23.84 5.41
C TYR A 117 -23.19 23.09 4.61
N CYS A 118 -23.15 21.75 4.75
CA CYS A 118 -22.21 20.88 4.05
C CYS A 118 -23.01 19.84 3.26
N GLN A 119 -22.72 19.76 1.95
CA GLN A 119 -23.33 18.79 1.04
C GLN A 119 -22.33 17.75 0.53
N ARG A 120 -21.02 18.08 0.50
CA ARG A 120 -19.98 17.13 0.07
C ARG A 120 -19.78 15.99 1.06
N GLY A 121 -19.40 14.84 0.53
CA GLY A 121 -19.17 13.61 1.28
C GLY A 121 -18.74 12.47 0.34
N GLY A 122 -18.45 11.31 0.90
CA GLY A 122 -18.19 10.09 0.11
C GLY A 122 -19.51 9.36 -0.12
N TYR A 123 -20.08 9.42 -1.32
CA TYR A 123 -21.34 8.75 -1.65
C TYR A 123 -21.10 7.49 -2.50
N LEU A 124 -21.95 6.47 -2.37
CA LEU A 124 -21.87 5.27 -3.22
C LEU A 124 -22.53 5.47 -4.59
N GLY A 125 -23.61 6.28 -4.65
CA GLY A 125 -24.30 6.63 -5.89
C GLY A 125 -24.67 5.41 -6.74
N SER A 126 -24.30 5.42 -8.03
CA SER A 126 -24.59 4.35 -8.99
C SER A 126 -23.97 2.98 -8.67
N LEU A 127 -23.05 2.90 -7.69
CA LEU A 127 -22.53 1.61 -7.18
C LEU A 127 -23.59 0.83 -6.38
N VAL A 128 -24.67 1.49 -5.93
CA VAL A 128 -25.76 0.91 -5.13
C VAL A 128 -26.68 0.03 -6.01
N SER A 129 -26.23 -1.19 -6.31
CA SER A 129 -26.93 -2.15 -7.15
C SER A 129 -26.81 -3.59 -6.63
N PHE A 130 -27.75 -4.45 -7.03
CA PHE A 130 -27.81 -5.86 -6.60
C PHE A 130 -28.41 -6.72 -7.71
N ASP A 131 -27.85 -7.91 -7.94
CA ASP A 131 -28.46 -8.93 -8.80
C ASP A 131 -29.17 -9.97 -7.93
N PRO A 132 -30.51 -9.94 -7.80
CA PRO A 132 -31.24 -10.94 -7.02
C PRO A 132 -31.21 -12.33 -7.66
N LEU A 133 -31.04 -12.45 -8.98
CA LEU A 133 -31.06 -13.75 -9.66
C LEU A 133 -29.78 -14.55 -9.42
N ALA A 134 -28.63 -13.90 -9.29
CA ALA A 134 -27.39 -14.53 -8.81
C ALA A 134 -27.57 -15.23 -7.45
N TYR A 135 -28.40 -14.65 -6.57
CA TYR A 135 -28.75 -15.23 -5.28
C TYR A 135 -30.09 -16.00 -5.30
N GLY A 136 -30.67 -16.31 -6.47
CA GLY A 136 -31.92 -17.07 -6.58
C GLY A 136 -33.14 -16.43 -5.91
N ILE A 137 -33.15 -15.10 -5.77
CA ILE A 137 -34.21 -14.30 -5.17
C ILE A 137 -35.11 -13.74 -6.30
N PRO A 138 -36.45 -13.77 -6.16
CA PRO A 138 -37.34 -13.10 -7.12
C PRO A 138 -37.08 -11.58 -7.12
N PRO A 139 -36.91 -10.91 -8.28
CA PRO A 139 -36.67 -9.46 -8.32
C PRO A 139 -37.77 -8.62 -7.64
N MET A 140 -39.01 -9.11 -7.63
CA MET A 140 -40.15 -8.47 -6.95
C MET A 140 -40.03 -8.47 -5.41
N SER A 141 -39.17 -9.31 -4.84
CA SER A 141 -38.88 -9.34 -3.39
C SER A 141 -37.74 -8.39 -2.99
N VAL A 142 -37.09 -7.72 -3.95
CA VAL A 142 -36.08 -6.69 -3.66
C VAL A 142 -36.76 -5.37 -3.34
N GLY A 143 -36.59 -4.90 -2.11
CA GLY A 143 -37.18 -3.66 -1.64
C GLY A 143 -36.80 -3.35 -0.18
N GLY A 144 -37.34 -2.24 0.34
CA GLY A 144 -37.00 -1.77 1.68
C GLY A 144 -35.61 -1.14 1.71
N GLU A 145 -34.76 -1.61 2.62
CA GLU A 145 -33.46 -0.99 2.90
C GLU A 145 -32.36 -1.51 1.95
N PRO A 146 -31.56 -0.64 1.30
CA PRO A 146 -30.51 -1.07 0.38
C PRO A 146 -29.37 -1.83 1.09
N ASP A 147 -29.09 -1.51 2.36
CA ASP A 147 -27.98 -2.12 3.10
C ASP A 147 -28.12 -3.64 3.28
N GLN A 148 -29.34 -4.16 3.39
CA GLN A 148 -29.59 -5.60 3.61
C GLN A 148 -29.23 -6.45 2.40
N TRP A 149 -29.42 -5.91 1.20
CA TRP A 149 -29.11 -6.59 -0.07
C TRP A 149 -27.61 -6.50 -0.39
N LEU A 150 -27.01 -5.33 -0.14
CA LEU A 150 -25.57 -5.14 -0.28
C LEU A 150 -24.78 -5.96 0.76
N ALA A 151 -25.28 -6.10 1.99
CA ALA A 151 -24.68 -6.95 3.02
C ALA A 151 -24.74 -8.44 2.65
N LEU A 152 -25.83 -8.90 2.02
CA LEU A 152 -25.92 -10.26 1.49
C LEU A 152 -24.90 -10.51 0.37
N LYS A 153 -24.80 -9.58 -0.60
CA LYS A 153 -23.77 -9.64 -1.66
C LYS A 153 -22.37 -9.73 -1.05
N LEU A 154 -22.03 -8.79 -0.17
CA LEU A 154 -20.68 -8.68 0.39
C LEU A 154 -20.33 -9.82 1.35
N ALA A 155 -21.29 -10.39 2.07
CA ALA A 155 -21.07 -11.61 2.86
C ALA A 155 -20.69 -12.80 1.96
N TYR A 156 -21.41 -12.98 0.85
CA TYR A 156 -21.08 -14.02 -0.14
C TYR A 156 -19.72 -13.74 -0.80
N ASP A 157 -19.44 -12.51 -1.22
CA ASP A 157 -18.18 -12.13 -1.87
C ASP A 157 -16.98 -12.36 -0.94
N ALA A 158 -17.09 -12.02 0.35
CA ALA A 158 -16.03 -12.25 1.34
C ALA A 158 -15.84 -13.74 1.63
N MET A 159 -16.91 -14.54 1.60
CA MET A 159 -16.82 -16.00 1.68
C MET A 159 -16.20 -16.60 0.42
N ALA A 160 -16.45 -16.06 -0.78
CA ALA A 160 -15.81 -16.49 -2.01
C ALA A 160 -14.30 -16.17 -2.00
N ASP A 161 -13.93 -14.97 -1.54
CA ASP A 161 -12.53 -14.55 -1.34
C ASP A 161 -11.81 -15.39 -0.26
N ALA A 162 -12.54 -15.92 0.72
CA ALA A 162 -12.04 -16.88 1.71
C ALA A 162 -12.02 -18.35 1.21
N GLY A 163 -12.43 -18.65 -0.02
CA GLY A 163 -12.61 -20.03 -0.51
C GLY A 163 -13.74 -20.82 0.20
N CYS A 164 -14.60 -20.13 0.94
CA CYS A 164 -15.60 -20.66 1.87
C CYS A 164 -17.04 -20.62 1.32
N THR A 165 -17.26 -20.77 0.01
CA THR A 165 -18.62 -20.79 -0.58
C THR A 165 -19.35 -22.13 -0.46
N ASP A 166 -18.63 -23.23 -0.31
CA ASP A 166 -19.18 -24.58 -0.08
C ASP A 166 -18.68 -25.12 1.26
N LEU A 167 -19.41 -24.80 2.34
CA LEU A 167 -19.02 -25.12 3.72
C LEU A 167 -19.68 -26.42 4.22
N PRO A 168 -18.92 -27.31 4.89
CA PRO A 168 -19.46 -28.45 5.61
C PRO A 168 -20.57 -28.07 6.61
N GLU A 169 -21.54 -28.96 6.80
CA GLU A 169 -22.72 -28.74 7.64
C GLU A 169 -22.37 -28.32 9.08
N ASP A 170 -21.39 -28.98 9.68
CA ASP A 170 -20.89 -28.68 11.04
C ASP A 170 -20.23 -27.29 11.13
N VAL A 171 -19.51 -26.86 10.09
CA VAL A 171 -18.92 -25.51 10.00
C VAL A 171 -20.00 -24.46 9.77
N ARG A 172 -21.00 -24.70 8.92
CA ARG A 172 -22.15 -23.79 8.72
C ARG A 172 -22.99 -23.62 9.98
N HIS A 173 -23.20 -24.70 10.73
CA HIS A 173 -23.85 -24.66 12.04
C HIS A 173 -23.06 -23.84 13.08
N ARG A 174 -21.77 -23.60 12.84
CA ARG A 174 -20.86 -22.84 13.71
C ARG A 174 -20.22 -21.64 13.01
N THR A 175 -20.89 -21.07 12.00
CA THR A 175 -20.49 -19.79 11.38
C THR A 175 -21.28 -18.63 11.97
N ALA A 176 -20.58 -17.68 12.60
CA ALA A 176 -21.16 -16.48 13.20
C ALA A 176 -21.27 -15.29 12.22
N ILE A 177 -22.14 -14.33 12.54
CA ILE A 177 -22.34 -13.10 11.75
C ILE A 177 -22.52 -11.90 12.70
N VAL A 178 -21.50 -11.04 12.81
CA VAL A 178 -21.53 -9.87 13.71
C VAL A 178 -21.32 -8.57 12.93
N LEU A 179 -22.35 -7.73 12.86
CA LEU A 179 -22.32 -6.53 12.01
C LEU A 179 -22.47 -5.22 12.79
N GLY A 180 -21.51 -4.31 12.62
CA GLY A 180 -21.61 -2.94 13.11
C GLY A 180 -22.62 -2.11 12.30
N LYS A 181 -23.76 -1.73 12.89
CA LYS A 181 -24.81 -0.95 12.23
C LYS A 181 -25.46 0.03 13.21
N GLY A 182 -25.40 1.32 12.88
CA GLY A 182 -26.05 2.36 13.66
C GLY A 182 -27.58 2.30 13.57
N THR A 183 -28.29 2.52 14.68
CA THR A 183 -29.77 2.53 14.76
C THR A 183 -30.39 3.85 14.32
N TYR A 184 -29.75 4.55 13.38
CA TYR A 184 -30.23 5.81 12.81
C TYR A 184 -31.47 5.60 11.93
N LEU A 185 -32.16 6.69 11.59
CA LEU A 185 -33.24 6.67 10.61
C LEU A 185 -32.73 6.06 9.29
N ASN A 186 -33.41 5.03 8.79
CA ASN A 186 -33.06 4.30 7.57
C ASN A 186 -34.14 4.51 6.47
N GLY A 187 -33.85 4.14 5.23
CA GLY A 187 -34.72 4.40 4.06
C GLY A 187 -36.11 3.77 4.19
N GLY A 188 -36.18 2.58 4.78
CA GLY A 188 -37.42 1.91 5.16
C GLY A 188 -38.25 2.72 6.15
N ASN A 189 -37.66 3.10 7.29
CA ASN A 189 -38.37 3.86 8.33
C ASN A 189 -38.78 5.26 7.86
N ALA A 190 -37.93 5.96 7.09
CA ALA A 190 -38.30 7.23 6.47
C ALA A 190 -39.47 7.06 5.49
N THR A 191 -39.47 6.02 4.65
CA THR A 191 -40.59 5.69 3.76
C THR A 191 -41.87 5.40 4.54
N ALA A 192 -41.78 4.65 5.64
CA ALA A 192 -42.93 4.33 6.48
C ALA A 192 -43.52 5.59 7.12
N ILE A 193 -42.68 6.45 7.71
CA ILE A 193 -43.10 7.72 8.33
C ILE A 193 -43.74 8.65 7.28
N GLN A 194 -43.12 8.81 6.11
CA GLN A 194 -43.68 9.62 5.02
C GLN A 194 -45.05 9.09 4.57
N ARG A 195 -45.13 7.79 4.21
CA ARG A 195 -46.34 7.18 3.62
C ARG A 195 -47.53 7.11 4.58
N THR A 196 -47.28 7.01 5.89
CA THR A 196 -48.32 6.81 6.92
C THR A 196 -48.64 8.08 7.70
N MET A 197 -47.63 8.76 8.25
CA MET A 197 -47.81 9.92 9.12
C MET A 197 -47.84 11.22 8.33
N VAL A 198 -46.78 11.52 7.57
CA VAL A 198 -46.62 12.85 6.93
C VAL A 198 -47.72 13.08 5.89
N VAL A 199 -47.90 12.17 4.93
CA VAL A 199 -48.99 12.29 3.92
C VAL A 199 -50.36 12.43 4.59
N GLY A 200 -50.61 11.71 5.69
CA GLY A 200 -51.87 11.84 6.44
C GLY A 200 -52.05 13.23 7.04
N GLN A 201 -51.06 13.71 7.79
CA GLN A 201 -51.09 15.01 8.48
C GLN A 201 -51.11 16.19 7.51
N THR A 202 -50.33 16.15 6.42
CA THR A 202 -50.33 17.19 5.38
C THR A 202 -51.70 17.32 4.73
N LEU A 203 -52.35 16.21 4.35
CA LEU A 203 -53.67 16.25 3.72
C LEU A 203 -54.77 16.73 4.69
N GLU A 204 -54.68 16.37 5.96
CA GLU A 204 -55.56 16.89 7.02
C GLU A 204 -55.40 18.41 7.21
N LEU A 205 -54.18 18.95 7.08
CA LEU A 205 -53.93 20.39 7.11
C LEU A 205 -54.44 21.08 5.83
N VAL A 206 -54.21 20.50 4.65
CA VAL A 206 -54.73 21.01 3.37
C VAL A 206 -56.26 21.07 3.38
N LYS A 207 -56.95 20.02 3.85
CA LYS A 207 -58.42 19.98 3.95
C LYS A 207 -58.98 20.97 4.98
N LYS A 208 -58.22 21.34 6.02
CA LYS A 208 -58.60 22.37 7.01
C LYS A 208 -58.36 23.80 6.51
N LEU A 209 -57.33 24.01 5.68
CA LEU A 209 -57.02 25.30 5.08
C LEU A 209 -57.90 25.62 3.85
N ASN A 210 -58.38 24.59 3.14
CA ASN A 210 -59.22 24.69 1.95
C ASN A 210 -60.48 23.81 2.15
N PRO A 211 -61.45 24.21 3.00
CA PRO A 211 -62.61 23.38 3.35
C PRO A 211 -63.54 23.06 2.16
N GLU A 212 -63.40 23.80 1.07
CA GLU A 212 -64.10 23.56 -0.18
C GLU A 212 -63.55 22.34 -0.94
N PHE A 213 -62.30 21.90 -0.71
CA PHE A 213 -61.71 20.78 -1.43
C PHE A 213 -62.46 19.47 -1.14
N GLY A 214 -63.30 19.04 -2.09
CA GLY A 214 -63.98 17.74 -2.05
C GLY A 214 -63.02 16.55 -1.91
N ASP A 215 -63.52 15.43 -1.38
CA ASP A 215 -62.70 14.26 -1.04
C ASP A 215 -61.93 13.69 -2.25
N ASP A 216 -62.46 13.80 -3.48
CA ASP A 216 -61.77 13.39 -4.71
C ASP A 216 -60.46 14.18 -4.96
N LYS A 217 -60.40 15.48 -4.61
CA LYS A 217 -59.16 16.27 -4.69
C LYS A 217 -58.13 15.81 -3.66
N ILE A 218 -58.61 15.56 -2.43
CA ILE A 218 -57.76 15.11 -1.32
C ILE A 218 -57.20 13.71 -1.61
N GLU A 219 -57.98 12.84 -2.24
CA GLU A 219 -57.54 11.49 -2.63
C GLU A 219 -56.63 11.50 -3.88
N LEU A 220 -56.86 12.37 -4.87
CA LEU A 220 -55.91 12.58 -5.98
C LEU A 220 -54.55 13.05 -5.46
N LEU A 221 -54.53 14.03 -4.54
CA LEU A 221 -53.31 14.47 -3.86
C LEU A 221 -52.68 13.32 -3.06
N ARG A 222 -53.47 12.50 -2.35
CA ARG A 222 -52.97 11.32 -1.63
C ARG A 222 -52.31 10.31 -2.55
N GLN A 223 -52.89 10.06 -3.71
CA GLN A 223 -52.38 9.09 -4.67
C GLN A 223 -51.06 9.57 -5.26
N GLU A 224 -50.96 10.84 -5.69
CA GLU A 224 -49.71 11.39 -6.23
C GLU A 224 -48.60 11.44 -5.15
N MET A 225 -48.91 11.93 -3.95
CA MET A 225 -47.96 11.94 -2.83
C MET A 225 -47.49 10.53 -2.41
N LYS A 226 -48.29 9.48 -2.64
CA LYS A 226 -47.93 8.08 -2.37
C LYS A 226 -47.35 7.34 -3.58
N ARG A 227 -47.41 7.90 -4.80
CA ARG A 227 -46.87 7.30 -6.03
C ARG A 227 -45.35 7.28 -6.02
N VAL A 228 -44.72 8.32 -5.48
CA VAL A 228 -43.26 8.45 -5.34
C VAL A 228 -42.69 7.67 -4.15
N LEU A 229 -43.53 7.03 -3.34
CA LEU A 229 -43.13 6.26 -2.17
C LEU A 229 -43.32 4.75 -2.44
N PRO A 230 -42.38 3.87 -2.02
CA PRO A 230 -42.60 2.43 -2.03
C PRO A 230 -43.86 2.01 -1.24
N PRO A 231 -44.58 0.95 -1.67
CA PRO A 231 -45.69 0.39 -0.91
C PRO A 231 -45.19 -0.33 0.36
N ILE A 232 -45.98 -0.30 1.42
CA ILE A 232 -45.75 -1.10 2.62
C ILE A 232 -46.45 -2.45 2.42
N GLY A 233 -45.70 -3.54 2.46
CA GLY A 233 -46.17 -4.91 2.26
C GLY A 233 -45.11 -5.94 2.68
N PRO A 234 -45.37 -7.25 2.48
CA PRO A 234 -44.49 -8.32 2.96
C PRO A 234 -43.03 -8.19 2.53
N GLU A 235 -42.77 -7.73 1.30
CA GLU A 235 -41.40 -7.56 0.76
C GLU A 235 -40.66 -6.34 1.35
N THR A 236 -41.37 -5.31 1.82
CA THR A 236 -40.77 -4.03 2.28
C THR A 236 -40.74 -3.88 3.80
N VAL A 237 -41.62 -4.56 4.54
CA VAL A 237 -41.63 -4.60 6.02
C VAL A 237 -40.29 -5.08 6.62
N PRO A 238 -39.56 -6.06 6.06
CA PRO A 238 -38.25 -6.46 6.57
C PRO A 238 -37.19 -5.35 6.50
N GLY A 239 -37.35 -4.35 5.63
CA GLY A 239 -36.49 -3.16 5.58
C GLY A 239 -36.66 -2.21 6.78
N LEU A 240 -37.76 -2.33 7.53
CA LEU A 240 -38.03 -1.51 8.72
C LEU A 240 -37.31 -2.03 9.97
N ILE A 241 -36.80 -3.27 9.93
CA ILE A 241 -36.36 -4.04 11.10
C ILE A 241 -34.81 -4.20 11.04
N PRO A 242 -34.03 -3.49 11.88
CA PRO A 242 -32.58 -3.39 11.71
C PRO A 242 -31.83 -4.73 11.72
N ASN A 243 -32.23 -5.70 12.55
CA ASN A 243 -31.53 -6.99 12.66
C ASN A 243 -31.77 -7.94 11.46
N ILE A 244 -32.66 -7.60 10.52
CA ILE A 244 -32.85 -8.41 9.31
C ILE A 244 -31.59 -8.40 8.42
N ILE A 245 -30.71 -7.40 8.53
CA ILE A 245 -29.44 -7.36 7.77
C ILE A 245 -28.59 -8.63 7.99
N VAL A 246 -28.43 -9.09 9.23
CA VAL A 246 -27.73 -10.35 9.54
C VAL A 246 -28.62 -11.58 9.34
N GLY A 247 -29.91 -11.49 9.66
CA GLY A 247 -30.87 -12.58 9.46
C GLY A 247 -31.03 -12.99 7.99
N ARG A 248 -30.91 -12.03 7.05
CA ARG A 248 -30.96 -12.26 5.60
C ARG A 248 -29.72 -12.97 5.08
N ILE A 249 -28.54 -12.67 5.64
CA ILE A 249 -27.29 -13.40 5.35
C ILE A 249 -27.42 -14.84 5.87
N ALA A 250 -27.75 -15.01 7.17
CA ALA A 250 -27.91 -16.31 7.81
C ALA A 250 -28.90 -17.22 7.05
N ASN A 251 -30.08 -16.70 6.73
CA ASN A 251 -31.11 -17.45 6.00
C ASN A 251 -30.72 -17.79 4.56
N ARG A 252 -29.97 -16.92 3.86
CA ARG A 252 -29.68 -17.14 2.43
C ARG A 252 -28.46 -18.03 2.20
N LEU A 253 -27.46 -17.93 3.07
CA LEU A 253 -26.22 -18.72 3.03
C LEU A 253 -26.26 -19.97 3.93
N ASP A 254 -27.41 -20.24 4.57
CA ASP A 254 -27.68 -21.36 5.48
C ASP A 254 -26.63 -21.49 6.60
N LEU A 255 -26.44 -20.38 7.33
CA LEU A 255 -25.49 -20.25 8.46
C LEU A 255 -26.29 -20.15 9.77
N MET A 256 -25.95 -20.98 10.76
CA MET A 256 -26.78 -21.13 11.98
C MET A 256 -26.06 -20.76 13.28
N GLY A 257 -24.85 -20.17 13.21
CA GLY A 257 -24.12 -19.68 14.37
C GLY A 257 -24.61 -18.30 14.87
N PRO A 258 -23.98 -17.76 15.93
CA PRO A 258 -24.37 -16.50 16.56
C PRO A 258 -24.47 -15.34 15.57
N SER A 259 -25.66 -14.76 15.42
CA SER A 259 -25.95 -13.75 14.38
C SER A 259 -26.64 -12.51 14.96
N TYR A 260 -25.95 -11.37 15.01
CA TYR A 260 -26.44 -10.14 15.66
C TYR A 260 -25.80 -8.83 15.14
N THR A 261 -26.47 -7.71 15.41
CA THR A 261 -26.02 -6.34 15.07
C THR A 261 -25.53 -5.57 16.30
N VAL A 262 -24.56 -4.69 16.13
CA VAL A 262 -23.95 -3.88 17.21
C VAL A 262 -23.93 -2.40 16.83
N ASP A 263 -24.33 -1.52 17.76
CA ASP A 263 -24.15 -0.07 17.65
C ASP A 263 -23.19 0.43 18.74
N ALA A 264 -22.09 1.04 18.30
CA ALA A 264 -21.14 1.82 19.08
C ALA A 264 -20.73 3.09 18.30
N ALA A 265 -21.68 3.68 17.56
CA ALA A 265 -21.47 4.75 16.59
C ALA A 265 -20.28 4.44 15.66
N CYS A 266 -19.27 5.32 15.61
CA CYS A 266 -18.10 5.19 14.74
C CYS A 266 -17.21 3.96 15.06
N ALA A 267 -17.31 3.39 16.26
CA ALA A 267 -16.54 2.21 16.67
C ALA A 267 -17.22 0.86 16.31
N SER A 268 -18.46 0.89 15.80
CA SER A 268 -19.33 -0.30 15.68
C SER A 268 -18.67 -1.51 15.01
N SER A 269 -17.96 -1.31 13.89
CA SER A 269 -17.28 -2.42 13.20
C SER A 269 -16.09 -3.00 13.97
N LEU A 270 -15.29 -2.20 14.68
CA LEU A 270 -14.21 -2.76 15.52
C LEU A 270 -14.76 -3.51 16.74
N VAL A 271 -15.88 -3.05 17.32
CA VAL A 271 -16.58 -3.79 18.39
C VAL A 271 -17.18 -5.09 17.86
N ALA A 272 -17.76 -5.08 16.65
CA ALA A 272 -18.24 -6.29 15.98
C ALA A 272 -17.10 -7.31 15.74
N VAL A 273 -15.94 -6.85 15.24
CA VAL A 273 -14.73 -7.69 15.07
C VAL A 273 -14.21 -8.22 16.42
N GLN A 274 -14.19 -7.42 17.49
CA GLN A 274 -13.81 -7.88 18.83
C GLN A 274 -14.72 -9.03 19.31
N LEU A 275 -16.03 -8.93 19.05
CA LEU A 275 -16.99 -9.94 19.50
C LEU A 275 -16.86 -11.22 18.67
N ALA A 276 -16.78 -11.13 17.34
CA ALA A 276 -16.48 -12.27 16.48
C ALA A 276 -15.15 -12.96 16.83
N MET A 277 -14.10 -12.19 17.13
CA MET A 277 -12.81 -12.70 17.62
C MET A 277 -12.95 -13.46 18.95
N ARG A 278 -13.78 -12.98 19.89
CA ARG A 278 -14.06 -13.68 21.15
C ARG A 278 -14.88 -14.94 20.95
N ASP A 279 -15.92 -14.90 20.12
CA ASP A 279 -16.78 -16.05 19.83
C ASP A 279 -15.95 -17.18 19.19
N LEU A 280 -14.99 -16.84 18.32
CA LEU A 280 -13.98 -17.77 17.78
C LEU A 280 -13.04 -18.32 18.88
N LEU A 281 -12.41 -17.46 19.68
CA LEU A 281 -11.41 -17.87 20.68
C LEU A 281 -12.01 -18.63 21.88
N ASN A 282 -13.29 -18.40 22.20
CA ASN A 282 -14.03 -19.17 23.21
C ASN A 282 -14.55 -20.52 22.67
N GLY A 283 -14.65 -20.68 21.35
CA GLY A 283 -15.22 -21.86 20.71
C GLY A 283 -16.75 -21.84 20.58
N GLU A 284 -17.38 -20.67 20.57
CA GLU A 284 -18.81 -20.54 20.24
C GLU A 284 -19.03 -20.74 18.72
N CYS A 285 -18.07 -20.30 17.89
CA CYS A 285 -18.03 -20.51 16.44
C CYS A 285 -16.66 -21.05 15.96
N ASP A 286 -16.60 -21.52 14.70
CA ASP A 286 -15.37 -21.92 14.01
C ASP A 286 -14.97 -20.97 12.88
N LEU A 287 -15.97 -20.27 12.32
CA LEU A 287 -15.83 -19.25 11.29
C LEU A 287 -16.70 -18.04 11.71
N ALA A 288 -16.30 -16.82 11.36
CA ALA A 288 -17.14 -15.65 11.61
C ALA A 288 -17.05 -14.62 10.48
N LEU A 289 -18.21 -14.18 10.00
CA LEU A 289 -18.36 -12.95 9.23
C LEU A 289 -18.43 -11.76 10.20
N ALA A 290 -17.56 -10.78 10.03
CA ALA A 290 -17.57 -9.55 10.81
C ALA A 290 -17.45 -8.32 9.89
N GLY A 291 -17.99 -7.17 10.30
CA GLY A 291 -17.92 -5.97 9.47
C GLY A 291 -18.71 -4.78 9.98
N GLY A 292 -19.09 -3.88 9.07
CA GLY A 292 -20.01 -2.79 9.37
C GLY A 292 -20.61 -2.13 8.12
N SER A 293 -21.76 -1.48 8.30
CA SER A 293 -22.55 -0.90 7.21
C SER A 293 -23.09 0.48 7.54
N GLN A 294 -22.88 1.41 6.60
CA GLN A 294 -23.46 2.75 6.52
C GLN A 294 -23.81 3.05 5.06
N VAL A 295 -24.73 2.29 4.47
CA VAL A 295 -25.38 2.73 3.22
C VAL A 295 -26.45 3.76 3.58
N TRP A 296 -26.69 4.74 2.70
CA TRP A 296 -27.67 5.81 2.82
C TRP A 296 -27.34 6.89 3.87
N MET A 297 -27.21 8.14 3.40
CA MET A 297 -26.96 9.32 4.23
C MET A 297 -28.22 10.20 4.39
N PRO A 298 -29.04 10.02 5.44
CA PRO A 298 -30.25 10.82 5.62
C PRO A 298 -29.95 12.28 6.00
N ILE A 299 -30.73 13.22 5.45
CA ILE A 299 -30.65 14.66 5.77
C ILE A 299 -30.69 14.95 7.27
N ALA A 300 -31.51 14.22 8.04
CA ALA A 300 -31.58 14.38 9.49
C ALA A 300 -30.24 14.09 10.21
N ALA A 301 -29.40 13.19 9.69
CA ALA A 301 -28.07 12.95 10.23
C ALA A 301 -27.11 14.09 9.84
N LEU A 302 -27.10 14.50 8.56
CA LEU A 302 -26.29 15.64 8.09
C LEU A 302 -26.61 16.93 8.88
N ASN A 303 -27.89 17.20 9.17
CA ASN A 303 -28.33 18.31 10.01
C ASN A 303 -27.80 18.20 11.45
N VAL A 304 -27.91 17.03 12.09
CA VAL A 304 -27.36 16.82 13.45
C VAL A 304 -25.85 17.08 13.49
N PHE A 305 -25.07 16.62 12.50
CA PHE A 305 -23.64 16.93 12.44
C PHE A 305 -23.35 18.41 12.11
N CYS A 306 -24.23 19.12 11.39
CA CYS A 306 -24.15 20.58 11.22
C CYS A 306 -24.43 21.32 12.55
N GLN A 307 -25.47 20.92 13.29
CA GLN A 307 -25.84 21.48 14.60
C GLN A 307 -24.73 21.27 15.65
N LEU A 308 -24.03 20.14 15.60
CA LEU A 308 -22.86 19.85 16.43
C LEU A 308 -21.59 20.62 16.00
N GLY A 309 -21.62 21.34 14.88
CA GLY A 309 -20.45 22.02 14.31
C GLY A 309 -19.34 21.06 13.85
N ALA A 310 -19.69 19.79 13.59
CA ALA A 310 -18.73 18.72 13.34
C ALA A 310 -18.32 18.60 11.87
N LEU A 311 -19.13 19.12 10.93
CA LEU A 311 -18.81 19.08 9.50
C LEU A 311 -17.92 20.25 9.08
N SER A 312 -17.00 20.01 8.14
CA SER A 312 -16.14 21.04 7.55
C SER A 312 -16.97 22.18 6.93
N ARG A 313 -16.52 23.42 7.16
CA ARG A 313 -17.16 24.64 6.61
C ARG A 313 -16.65 25.01 5.21
N ASP A 314 -15.45 24.58 4.83
CA ASP A 314 -14.96 24.65 3.44
C ASP A 314 -15.36 23.42 2.59
N GLN A 315 -16.05 22.45 3.21
CA GLN A 315 -16.51 21.19 2.61
C GLN A 315 -15.35 20.31 2.10
N GLN A 316 -14.30 20.19 2.91
CA GLN A 316 -13.06 19.46 2.64
C GLN A 316 -12.61 18.70 3.89
N ILE A 317 -12.21 17.44 3.75
CA ILE A 317 -11.68 16.62 4.86
C ILE A 317 -10.15 16.62 4.84
N ARG A 318 -9.54 17.31 5.81
CA ARG A 318 -8.08 17.56 5.88
C ARG A 318 -7.44 16.98 7.15
N PRO A 319 -7.43 15.66 7.34
CA PRO A 319 -7.00 15.07 8.60
C PRO A 319 -5.51 15.34 8.85
N PHE A 320 -5.18 15.75 10.07
CA PHE A 320 -3.83 16.13 10.52
C PHE A 320 -3.21 17.39 9.88
N ASP A 321 -3.89 18.05 8.94
CA ASP A 321 -3.46 19.34 8.38
C ASP A 321 -3.73 20.50 9.36
N LYS A 322 -2.93 21.57 9.29
CA LYS A 322 -3.11 22.77 10.13
C LYS A 322 -4.48 23.47 9.94
N ASP A 323 -5.11 23.36 8.78
CA ASP A 323 -6.38 24.00 8.44
C ASP A 323 -7.60 23.06 8.63
N ALA A 324 -7.39 21.90 9.29
CA ALA A 324 -8.43 20.95 9.67
C ALA A 324 -9.56 21.61 10.49
N ASN A 325 -10.78 21.60 9.97
CA ASN A 325 -11.92 22.34 10.55
C ASN A 325 -13.22 21.53 10.72
N GLY A 326 -13.22 20.23 10.40
CA GLY A 326 -14.38 19.34 10.53
C GLY A 326 -14.31 18.13 9.59
N THR A 327 -15.13 17.12 9.86
CA THR A 327 -15.23 15.92 9.01
C THR A 327 -16.13 16.17 7.80
N LEU A 328 -16.09 15.25 6.84
CA LEU A 328 -17.20 14.98 5.92
C LEU A 328 -17.79 13.62 6.29
N LEU A 329 -19.07 13.39 6.00
CA LEU A 329 -19.70 12.07 6.18
C LEU A 329 -19.56 11.23 4.92
N GLY A 330 -19.53 9.91 5.09
CA GLY A 330 -19.41 8.95 4.00
C GLY A 330 -20.42 7.81 4.13
N GLU A 331 -20.73 7.21 2.98
CA GLU A 331 -21.44 5.95 2.86
C GLU A 331 -20.43 4.82 2.65
N GLY A 332 -20.78 3.58 3.01
CA GLY A 332 -19.92 2.42 2.76
C GLY A 332 -20.29 1.20 3.57
N ILE A 333 -19.85 0.03 3.11
CA ILE A 333 -20.07 -1.26 3.78
C ILE A 333 -18.90 -2.20 3.48
N GLY A 334 -18.46 -2.95 4.48
CA GLY A 334 -17.38 -3.94 4.34
C GLY A 334 -17.58 -5.15 5.24
N MET A 335 -17.08 -6.29 4.78
CA MET A 335 -17.11 -7.59 5.47
C MET A 335 -15.72 -8.22 5.45
N ILE A 336 -15.38 -8.96 6.50
CA ILE A 336 -14.20 -9.83 6.59
C ILE A 336 -14.60 -11.20 7.14
N VAL A 337 -13.92 -12.25 6.68
CA VAL A 337 -14.03 -13.62 7.19
C VAL A 337 -12.89 -13.87 8.16
N LEU A 338 -13.25 -14.31 9.36
CA LEU A 338 -12.37 -14.55 10.50
C LEU A 338 -12.35 -16.03 10.87
N LYS A 339 -11.16 -16.53 11.22
CA LYS A 339 -10.91 -17.91 11.65
C LYS A 339 -9.76 -17.96 12.65
N ARG A 340 -9.70 -18.94 13.56
CA ARG A 340 -8.53 -19.11 14.46
C ARG A 340 -7.30 -19.41 13.61
N LEU A 341 -6.14 -18.84 13.94
CA LEU A 341 -4.94 -18.92 13.10
C LEU A 341 -4.45 -20.37 12.91
N ALA A 342 -4.48 -21.20 13.94
CA ALA A 342 -4.17 -22.63 13.85
C ALA A 342 -5.15 -23.39 12.94
N ASP A 343 -6.45 -23.02 12.93
CA ASP A 343 -7.44 -23.64 12.03
C ASP A 343 -7.23 -23.19 10.58
N ALA A 344 -6.88 -21.91 10.35
CA ALA A 344 -6.55 -21.40 9.02
C ALA A 344 -5.28 -22.07 8.46
N LYS A 345 -4.23 -22.22 9.29
CA LYS A 345 -3.03 -22.99 8.96
C LYS A 345 -3.33 -24.46 8.67
N ARG A 346 -4.20 -25.10 9.46
CA ARG A 346 -4.58 -26.52 9.30
C ARG A 346 -5.29 -26.77 7.97
N ASP A 347 -6.26 -25.93 7.63
CA ASP A 347 -7.09 -26.10 6.45
C ASP A 347 -6.41 -25.57 5.18
N GLY A 348 -5.34 -24.79 5.34
CA GLY A 348 -4.47 -24.32 4.26
C GLY A 348 -4.97 -23.03 3.60
N ASP A 349 -5.80 -22.26 4.31
CA ASP A 349 -6.42 -21.02 3.84
C ASP A 349 -5.40 -19.93 3.49
N ARG A 350 -5.80 -19.00 2.62
CA ARG A 350 -5.09 -17.72 2.45
C ARG A 350 -5.23 -16.90 3.74
N ILE A 351 -4.14 -16.27 4.18
CA ILE A 351 -4.13 -15.39 5.36
C ILE A 351 -3.57 -14.04 4.93
N TYR A 352 -4.40 -12.99 5.01
CA TYR A 352 -4.00 -11.62 4.70
C TYR A 352 -3.19 -11.01 5.84
N SER A 353 -3.74 -11.09 7.06
CA SER A 353 -3.10 -10.64 8.29
C SER A 353 -3.68 -11.37 9.51
N VAL A 354 -3.03 -11.20 10.66
CA VAL A 354 -3.46 -11.79 11.94
C VAL A 354 -3.92 -10.69 12.88
N LEU A 355 -5.18 -10.74 13.32
CA LEU A 355 -5.69 -9.97 14.44
C LEU A 355 -5.10 -10.53 15.74
N ARG A 356 -4.29 -9.72 16.42
CA ARG A 356 -3.58 -10.08 17.65
C ARG A 356 -4.37 -9.76 18.91
N GLY A 357 -5.13 -8.67 18.91
CA GLY A 357 -5.95 -8.24 20.04
C GLY A 357 -6.77 -6.99 19.71
N VAL A 358 -7.91 -6.83 20.38
CA VAL A 358 -8.78 -5.66 20.22
C VAL A 358 -9.17 -5.12 21.59
N GLY A 359 -8.72 -3.90 21.91
CA GLY A 359 -9.07 -3.19 23.12
C GLY A 359 -10.28 -2.30 22.92
N VAL A 360 -11.25 -2.36 23.83
CA VAL A 360 -12.41 -1.45 23.86
C VAL A 360 -12.53 -0.82 25.24
N ALA A 361 -12.82 0.48 25.27
CA ALA A 361 -13.01 1.27 26.49
C ALA A 361 -14.09 2.35 26.29
N SER A 362 -14.33 3.15 27.34
CA SER A 362 -15.20 4.31 27.26
C SER A 362 -14.59 5.48 28.04
N ASP A 363 -14.88 6.69 27.56
CA ASP A 363 -14.50 7.97 28.18
C ASP A 363 -15.12 8.15 29.58
N GLY A 364 -16.26 7.50 29.84
CA GLY A 364 -16.98 7.60 31.10
C GLY A 364 -17.47 9.03 31.39
N ARG A 365 -17.03 9.62 32.50
CA ARG A 365 -17.52 10.94 32.95
C ARG A 365 -16.73 12.08 32.32
N GLY A 366 -17.17 12.53 31.15
CA GLY A 366 -16.69 13.72 30.45
C GLY A 366 -17.32 15.04 30.92
N VAL A 367 -16.98 16.13 30.21
CA VAL A 367 -17.65 17.45 30.32
C VAL A 367 -18.97 17.46 29.54
N SER A 368 -19.02 16.70 28.44
CA SER A 368 -20.20 16.33 27.66
C SER A 368 -20.06 14.86 27.27
N VAL A 369 -21.18 14.21 26.95
CA VAL A 369 -21.21 12.85 26.37
C VAL A 369 -20.60 12.81 24.95
N MET A 370 -20.50 13.96 24.28
CA MET A 370 -19.96 14.08 22.92
C MET A 370 -18.52 14.62 22.85
N ALA A 371 -17.87 14.85 24.00
CA ALA A 371 -16.50 15.40 24.05
C ALA A 371 -15.49 14.27 24.29
N PRO A 372 -14.55 13.99 23.36
CA PRO A 372 -13.63 12.87 23.45
C PRO A 372 -12.64 13.03 24.62
N ARG A 373 -12.15 11.91 25.17
CA ARG A 373 -11.14 11.90 26.24
C ARG A 373 -9.92 11.05 25.91
N ILE A 374 -8.76 11.71 25.96
CA ILE A 374 -7.42 11.07 25.95
C ILE A 374 -7.35 9.87 26.90
N ASP A 375 -7.91 9.95 28.12
CA ASP A 375 -7.86 8.82 29.09
C ASP A 375 -8.65 7.58 28.62
N GLY A 376 -9.76 7.77 27.90
CA GLY A 376 -10.58 6.67 27.38
C GLY A 376 -9.95 6.04 26.13
N GLU A 377 -9.38 6.85 25.25
CA GLU A 377 -8.58 6.40 24.09
C GLU A 377 -7.33 5.64 24.54
N VAL A 378 -6.56 6.20 25.48
CA VAL A 378 -5.38 5.53 26.10
C VAL A 378 -5.77 4.20 26.77
N LEU A 379 -6.97 4.09 27.36
CA LEU A 379 -7.45 2.83 27.94
C LEU A 379 -7.86 1.81 26.86
N ALA A 380 -8.42 2.23 25.72
CA ALA A 380 -8.69 1.33 24.59
C ALA A 380 -7.38 0.83 23.96
N LEU A 381 -6.45 1.75 23.68
CA LEU A 381 -5.10 1.47 23.18
C LEU A 381 -4.39 0.45 24.08
N ARG A 382 -4.24 0.72 25.38
CA ARG A 382 -3.54 -0.16 26.33
C ARG A 382 -4.16 -1.56 26.40
N ARG A 383 -5.49 -1.65 26.48
CA ARG A 383 -6.19 -2.95 26.46
C ARG A 383 -5.88 -3.78 25.21
N ALA A 384 -5.68 -3.16 24.05
CA ALA A 384 -5.33 -3.88 22.84
C ALA A 384 -3.90 -4.44 22.90
N TYR A 385 -2.93 -3.63 23.35
CA TYR A 385 -1.53 -4.08 23.53
C TYR A 385 -1.39 -5.16 24.61
N GLU A 386 -2.12 -5.02 25.73
CA GLU A 386 -2.19 -5.99 26.82
C GLU A 386 -2.82 -7.33 26.37
N ASP A 387 -3.89 -7.31 25.57
CA ASP A 387 -4.58 -8.51 25.08
C ASP A 387 -3.80 -9.22 23.95
N ALA A 388 -3.08 -8.45 23.11
CA ALA A 388 -2.24 -8.93 22.02
C ALA A 388 -0.86 -9.46 22.46
N GLY A 389 -0.35 -8.98 23.60
CA GLY A 389 0.98 -9.31 24.11
C GLY A 389 2.14 -8.67 23.32
N VAL A 390 1.96 -7.46 22.78
CA VAL A 390 2.95 -6.80 21.90
C VAL A 390 3.30 -5.38 22.36
N SER A 391 4.55 -4.94 22.15
CA SER A 391 4.96 -3.56 22.46
C SER A 391 4.49 -2.57 21.38
N PRO A 392 4.02 -1.36 21.75
CA PRO A 392 3.81 -0.25 20.82
C PRO A 392 5.01 0.05 19.92
N ASP A 393 6.25 -0.14 20.41
CA ASP A 393 7.49 0.08 19.62
C ASP A 393 7.59 -0.76 18.34
N THR A 394 6.79 -1.83 18.24
CA THR A 394 6.77 -2.74 17.09
C THR A 394 5.73 -2.38 16.03
N ILE A 395 4.92 -1.34 16.25
CA ILE A 395 3.93 -0.87 15.28
C ILE A 395 4.59 0.08 14.26
N GLY A 396 4.52 -0.28 12.98
CA GLY A 396 5.04 0.53 11.87
C GLY A 396 3.99 1.40 11.18
N LEU A 397 2.70 1.20 11.44
CA LEU A 397 1.59 1.92 10.82
C LEU A 397 0.39 2.06 11.78
N ILE A 398 -0.14 3.28 11.93
CA ILE A 398 -1.45 3.55 12.54
C ILE A 398 -2.42 4.06 11.48
N GLU A 399 -3.51 3.32 11.28
CA GLU A 399 -4.73 3.80 10.62
C GLU A 399 -5.60 4.48 11.68
N ALA A 400 -5.58 5.80 11.68
CA ALA A 400 -6.15 6.63 12.73
C ALA A 400 -7.67 6.78 12.62
N HIS A 401 -8.30 7.19 13.73
CA HIS A 401 -9.67 7.66 13.70
C HIS A 401 -9.77 8.94 12.86
N GLY A 402 -8.84 9.88 13.01
CA GLY A 402 -8.46 10.93 12.05
C GLY A 402 -9.64 11.51 11.26
N THR A 403 -10.39 12.42 11.88
CA THR A 403 -11.65 12.95 11.35
C THR A 403 -11.52 14.38 10.81
N ALA A 404 -10.32 14.95 10.76
CA ALA A 404 -10.08 16.35 10.42
C ALA A 404 -10.78 17.34 11.36
N THR A 405 -11.12 16.89 12.58
CA THR A 405 -11.66 17.77 13.61
C THR A 405 -10.50 18.39 14.39
N SER A 406 -10.50 19.72 14.51
CA SER A 406 -9.38 20.50 15.06
C SER A 406 -9.00 20.17 16.52
N VAL A 407 -9.87 19.45 17.23
CA VAL A 407 -9.64 18.89 18.58
C VAL A 407 -9.37 17.39 18.52
N GLY A 408 -10.13 16.62 17.74
CA GLY A 408 -10.05 15.15 17.73
C GLY A 408 -8.71 14.63 17.25
N ASP A 409 -8.20 15.15 16.12
CA ASP A 409 -6.91 14.74 15.56
C ASP A 409 -5.74 15.02 16.53
N VAL A 410 -5.85 16.08 17.35
CA VAL A 410 -4.86 16.46 18.38
C VAL A 410 -4.99 15.57 19.63
N VAL A 411 -6.21 15.28 20.06
CA VAL A 411 -6.49 14.37 21.18
C VAL A 411 -5.97 12.96 20.88
N GLU A 412 -6.20 12.47 19.66
CA GLU A 412 -5.72 11.16 19.20
C GLU A 412 -4.18 11.09 19.14
N ALA A 413 -3.51 12.10 18.57
CA ALA A 413 -2.05 12.17 18.54
C ALA A 413 -1.44 12.20 19.96
N GLN A 414 -2.09 12.86 20.91
CA GLN A 414 -1.68 12.88 22.32
C GLN A 414 -1.96 11.53 23.02
N ALA A 415 -3.08 10.86 22.72
CA ALA A 415 -3.39 9.53 23.24
C ALA A 415 -2.37 8.48 22.75
N LEU A 416 -2.05 8.49 21.45
CA LEU A 416 -1.00 7.67 20.85
C LEU A 416 0.37 7.95 21.50
N THR A 417 0.80 9.21 21.58
CA THR A 417 2.09 9.58 22.20
C THR A 417 2.14 9.20 23.70
N ARG A 418 1.02 9.19 24.42
CA ARG A 418 0.93 8.74 25.83
C ARG A 418 0.93 7.21 26.01
N VAL A 419 0.89 6.44 24.93
CA VAL A 419 1.02 4.98 24.93
C VAL A 419 2.35 4.52 24.34
N PHE A 420 2.84 5.20 23.29
CA PHE A 420 4.13 4.91 22.64
C PHE A 420 5.32 5.55 23.35
N GLY A 421 5.11 6.65 24.08
CA GLY A 421 6.18 7.46 24.65
C GLY A 421 6.58 8.65 23.78
N GLN A 422 7.57 9.41 24.24
CA GLN A 422 8.20 10.50 23.50
C GLN A 422 9.52 10.02 22.88
N ARG A 423 9.77 10.44 21.64
CA ARG A 423 11.00 10.12 20.90
C ARG A 423 12.10 11.11 21.29
N GLU A 424 13.08 10.66 22.05
CA GLU A 424 14.21 11.50 22.47
C GLU A 424 15.16 11.87 21.32
N ALA A 425 15.38 10.95 20.37
CA ALA A 425 16.30 11.11 19.24
C ALA A 425 15.91 10.25 18.03
N GLY A 426 16.59 10.46 16.90
CA GLY A 426 16.41 9.67 15.67
C GLY A 426 15.15 10.03 14.86
N LEU A 427 14.88 9.24 13.82
CA LEU A 427 13.74 9.42 12.91
C LEU A 427 12.47 8.70 13.42
N PRO A 428 11.26 9.22 13.15
CA PRO A 428 10.01 8.56 13.52
C PRO A 428 9.83 7.26 12.72
N ARG A 429 9.42 6.16 13.39
CA ARG A 429 9.35 4.82 12.78
C ARG A 429 7.93 4.34 12.46
N CYS A 430 6.90 4.95 13.04
CA CYS A 430 5.51 4.62 12.73
C CYS A 430 4.92 5.61 11.71
N ALA A 431 4.38 5.10 10.61
CA ALA A 431 3.53 5.88 9.72
C ALA A 431 2.16 6.16 10.39
N LEU A 432 1.56 7.31 10.07
CA LEU A 432 0.25 7.75 10.53
C LEU A 432 -0.58 8.24 9.33
N GLY A 433 -1.84 7.84 9.26
CA GLY A 433 -2.77 8.25 8.19
C GLY A 433 -4.20 7.78 8.45
N THR A 434 -5.13 8.14 7.57
CA THR A 434 -6.56 7.75 7.66
C THR A 434 -7.20 7.69 6.28
N VAL A 435 -7.92 6.61 5.97
CA VAL A 435 -8.64 6.44 4.71
C VAL A 435 -9.83 7.39 4.55
N LYS A 436 -10.24 8.05 5.63
CA LYS A 436 -11.32 9.07 5.61
C LYS A 436 -10.94 10.28 4.76
N SER A 437 -9.64 10.49 4.52
CA SER A 437 -9.15 11.46 3.53
C SER A 437 -9.47 11.09 2.07
N MET A 438 -9.83 9.83 1.77
CA MET A 438 -10.32 9.40 0.45
C MET A 438 -11.84 9.24 0.41
N ILE A 439 -12.43 8.58 1.42
CA ILE A 439 -13.83 8.11 1.40
C ILE A 439 -14.78 8.84 2.36
N SER A 440 -14.34 9.93 3.00
CA SER A 440 -15.03 10.58 4.12
C SER A 440 -15.27 9.64 5.32
N HIS A 441 -15.97 10.11 6.36
CA HIS A 441 -16.23 9.29 7.55
C HIS A 441 -17.49 8.41 7.38
N THR A 442 -17.27 7.13 7.09
CA THR A 442 -18.30 6.08 6.90
C THR A 442 -19.00 5.58 8.18
N ILE A 443 -19.06 6.43 9.22
CA ILE A 443 -19.63 6.20 10.56
C ILE A 443 -19.41 4.74 11.08
N PRO A 444 -20.39 3.81 11.23
CA PRO A 444 -20.13 2.48 11.78
C PRO A 444 -19.27 1.58 10.89
N ALA A 445 -19.12 1.86 9.59
CA ALA A 445 -18.29 1.09 8.66
C ALA A 445 -16.81 1.56 8.64
N SER A 446 -16.46 2.63 9.35
CA SER A 446 -15.08 3.19 9.29
C SER A 446 -14.01 2.29 9.92
N GLY A 447 -14.36 1.44 10.88
CA GLY A 447 -13.44 0.43 11.41
C GLY A 447 -13.09 -0.65 10.38
N VAL A 448 -14.10 -1.25 9.72
CA VAL A 448 -13.86 -2.29 8.70
C VAL A 448 -13.16 -1.72 7.45
N ALA A 449 -13.46 -0.47 7.06
CA ALA A 449 -12.75 0.21 5.98
C ALA A 449 -11.22 0.26 6.21
N GLY A 450 -10.82 0.65 7.43
CA GLY A 450 -9.41 0.67 7.83
C GLY A 450 -8.82 -0.73 8.05
N LEU A 451 -9.59 -1.70 8.56
CA LEU A 451 -9.13 -3.09 8.69
C LEU A 451 -8.76 -3.73 7.36
N ILE A 452 -9.57 -3.48 6.31
CA ILE A 452 -9.30 -3.94 4.94
C ILE A 452 -8.02 -3.27 4.42
N LYS A 453 -7.91 -1.94 4.54
CA LYS A 453 -6.70 -1.18 4.18
C LYS A 453 -5.44 -1.70 4.88
N LEU A 454 -5.51 -1.99 6.18
CA LEU A 454 -4.38 -2.52 6.96
C LEU A 454 -4.05 -3.97 6.61
N SER A 455 -5.05 -4.80 6.34
CA SER A 455 -4.84 -6.19 5.92
C SER A 455 -4.08 -6.25 4.60
N LEU A 456 -4.47 -5.40 3.64
CA LEU A 456 -3.80 -5.25 2.35
C LEU A 456 -2.39 -4.65 2.52
N ALA A 457 -2.22 -3.63 3.36
CA ALA A 457 -0.91 -3.05 3.68
C ALA A 457 0.07 -4.09 4.27
N LEU A 458 -0.38 -4.93 5.20
CA LEU A 458 0.41 -6.00 5.83
C LEU A 458 0.63 -7.21 4.92
N HIS A 459 -0.31 -7.52 4.03
CA HIS A 459 -0.18 -8.61 3.07
C HIS A 459 0.80 -8.24 1.95
N HIS A 460 0.61 -7.08 1.32
CA HIS A 460 1.44 -6.59 0.21
C HIS A 460 2.73 -5.87 0.62
N LYS A 461 2.94 -5.63 1.93
CA LYS A 461 4.12 -4.95 2.49
C LYS A 461 4.25 -3.49 1.99
N VAL A 462 3.17 -2.73 2.12
CA VAL A 462 3.04 -1.35 1.60
C VAL A 462 2.64 -0.38 2.69
N LEU A 463 3.21 0.81 2.70
CA LEU A 463 2.72 1.95 3.47
C LEU A 463 1.76 2.78 2.59
N PRO A 464 0.43 2.70 2.82
CA PRO A 464 -0.54 3.43 2.04
C PRO A 464 -0.56 4.93 2.42
N PRO A 465 -0.99 5.80 1.49
CA PRO A 465 -1.01 7.24 1.73
C PRO A 465 -2.19 7.70 2.63
N THR A 466 -2.15 8.98 2.97
CA THR A 466 -3.25 9.81 3.50
C THR A 466 -3.27 11.12 2.70
N LEU A 467 -4.45 11.64 2.35
CA LEU A 467 -4.59 12.81 1.48
C LEU A 467 -4.76 14.12 2.24
N HIS A 468 -4.69 15.22 1.50
CA HIS A 468 -5.03 16.60 1.90
C HIS A 468 -4.19 17.23 3.02
N VAL A 469 -3.06 16.61 3.42
CA VAL A 469 -2.03 17.25 4.27
C VAL A 469 -1.13 18.11 3.40
N THR A 470 -1.27 19.43 3.51
CA THR A 470 -0.35 20.43 2.92
C THR A 470 0.73 20.80 3.92
N GLU A 471 0.34 21.04 5.18
CA GLU A 471 1.24 21.38 6.28
C GLU A 471 0.71 20.72 7.57
N PRO A 472 1.50 19.86 8.25
CA PRO A 472 1.05 19.19 9.47
C PRO A 472 0.67 20.18 10.57
N ASN A 473 -0.44 19.92 11.27
CA ASN A 473 -0.88 20.73 12.40
C ASN A 473 0.18 20.68 13.53
N PRO A 474 0.81 21.81 13.91
CA PRO A 474 1.89 21.80 14.88
C PRO A 474 1.44 21.39 16.30
N LYS A 475 0.13 21.37 16.58
CA LYS A 475 -0.43 20.88 17.86
C LYS A 475 -0.36 19.35 18.01
N LEU A 476 -0.02 18.62 16.95
CA LEU A 476 0.20 17.17 16.97
C LEU A 476 1.55 16.79 17.61
N GLU A 477 2.49 17.74 17.73
CA GLU A 477 3.84 17.56 18.29
C GLU A 477 4.62 16.37 17.67
N LEU A 478 4.44 16.15 16.36
CA LEU A 478 5.02 15.00 15.63
C LEU A 478 6.54 14.92 15.78
N GLU A 479 7.21 16.07 15.91
CA GLU A 479 8.65 16.20 16.11
C GLU A 479 9.15 15.52 17.40
N LYS A 480 8.29 15.37 18.42
CA LYS A 480 8.55 14.69 19.71
C LYS A 480 7.99 13.26 19.76
N SER A 481 7.28 12.83 18.71
CA SER A 481 6.50 11.58 18.70
C SER A 481 7.22 10.45 17.96
N HIS A 482 6.67 9.23 17.99
CA HIS A 482 7.18 8.13 17.16
C HIS A 482 6.62 8.14 15.71
N PHE A 483 5.76 9.12 15.40
CA PHE A 483 4.91 9.14 14.20
C PHE A 483 5.38 10.12 13.11
N TYR A 484 5.05 9.81 11.87
CA TYR A 484 5.09 10.73 10.73
C TYR A 484 3.87 10.52 9.83
N LEU A 485 3.38 11.60 9.21
CA LEU A 485 2.27 11.51 8.26
C LEU A 485 2.75 10.93 6.93
N ASN A 486 2.13 9.84 6.48
CA ASN A 486 2.53 9.18 5.24
C ASN A 486 1.58 9.58 4.08
N THR A 487 1.97 10.58 3.27
CA THR A 487 1.20 11.06 2.10
C THR A 487 1.57 10.36 0.78
N GLU A 488 2.54 9.44 0.81
CA GLU A 488 3.10 8.75 -0.36
C GLU A 488 2.92 7.24 -0.27
N THR A 489 2.55 6.60 -1.38
CA THR A 489 2.60 5.15 -1.52
C THR A 489 4.06 4.71 -1.52
N ARG A 490 4.48 3.94 -0.51
CA ARG A 490 5.88 3.55 -0.30
C ARG A 490 5.98 2.06 0.05
N PRO A 491 7.06 1.35 -0.35
CA PRO A 491 7.30 -0.01 0.14
C PRO A 491 7.53 0.01 1.64
N TRP A 492 6.93 -0.93 2.37
CA TRP A 492 7.11 -1.08 3.81
C TRP A 492 8.34 -1.94 4.08
N ILE A 493 9.53 -1.36 3.87
CA ILE A 493 10.79 -2.00 4.25
C ILE A 493 10.86 -2.14 5.77
N HIS A 494 11.39 -3.26 6.25
CA HIS A 494 11.36 -3.61 7.67
C HIS A 494 12.54 -4.52 8.07
N GLY A 495 13.52 -3.94 8.77
CA GLY A 495 14.64 -4.66 9.39
C GLY A 495 14.40 -5.13 10.82
N GLY A 496 13.18 -5.03 11.36
CA GLY A 496 12.90 -5.37 12.76
C GLY A 496 12.85 -6.89 13.01
N PRO A 497 13.27 -7.37 14.20
CA PRO A 497 13.18 -8.79 14.58
C PRO A 497 11.76 -9.22 14.99
N ALA A 498 10.87 -8.28 15.32
CA ALA A 498 9.43 -8.52 15.41
C ALA A 498 8.82 -8.39 14.00
N PRO A 499 7.73 -9.11 13.66
CA PRO A 499 7.02 -8.93 12.40
C PRO A 499 6.45 -7.51 12.24
N ARG A 500 6.18 -7.07 10.99
CA ARG A 500 5.42 -5.83 10.73
C ARG A 500 4.07 -5.91 11.43
N ARG A 501 3.72 -4.84 12.15
CA ARG A 501 2.44 -4.68 12.82
C ARG A 501 1.82 -3.32 12.51
N ALA A 502 0.50 -3.31 12.47
CA ALA A 502 -0.31 -2.11 12.33
C ALA A 502 -1.33 -2.01 13.46
N GLY A 503 -1.75 -0.79 13.79
CA GLY A 503 -2.88 -0.55 14.69
C GLY A 503 -3.97 0.28 14.02
N ILE A 504 -5.24 0.09 14.43
CA ILE A 504 -6.37 0.89 13.95
C ILE A 504 -7.24 1.43 15.08
N ASN A 505 -7.44 2.75 15.07
CA ASN A 505 -8.31 3.47 15.98
C ASN A 505 -9.72 3.68 15.37
N ALA A 506 -10.76 3.42 16.15
CA ALA A 506 -12.11 3.91 15.88
C ALA A 506 -12.77 4.40 17.17
N PHE A 507 -12.96 5.72 17.27
CA PHE A 507 -13.49 6.38 18.47
C PHE A 507 -14.94 6.81 18.20
N GLY A 508 -15.87 6.21 18.93
CA GLY A 508 -17.30 6.36 18.75
C GLY A 508 -17.84 7.60 19.43
N PHE A 509 -18.63 8.39 18.70
CA PHE A 509 -19.43 9.47 19.26
C PHE A 509 -20.30 8.93 20.42
N GLY A 510 -20.31 9.61 21.56
CA GLY A 510 -20.79 9.05 22.84
C GLY A 510 -19.68 8.46 23.73
N GLY A 511 -18.42 8.46 23.27
CA GLY A 511 -17.26 8.05 24.07
C GLY A 511 -17.11 6.54 24.22
N ILE A 512 -17.23 5.78 23.13
CA ILE A 512 -16.93 4.33 23.08
C ILE A 512 -15.77 4.13 22.11
N ASN A 513 -14.60 3.75 22.63
CA ASN A 513 -13.34 3.78 21.89
C ASN A 513 -12.84 2.36 21.66
N ALA A 514 -12.41 2.07 20.43
CA ALA A 514 -11.83 0.78 20.04
C ALA A 514 -10.44 0.97 19.39
N HIS A 515 -9.50 0.09 19.73
CA HIS A 515 -8.21 -0.07 19.04
C HIS A 515 -7.97 -1.54 18.73
N ALA A 516 -7.54 -1.87 17.51
CA ALA A 516 -7.16 -3.24 17.13
C ALA A 516 -5.72 -3.32 16.66
N ILE A 517 -5.02 -4.41 16.98
CA ILE A 517 -3.66 -4.69 16.51
C ILE A 517 -3.69 -5.82 15.47
N LEU A 518 -3.05 -5.56 14.32
CA LEU A 518 -2.86 -6.50 13.23
C LEU A 518 -1.37 -6.77 13.03
N GLU A 519 -1.04 -7.98 12.63
CA GLU A 519 0.32 -8.48 12.41
C GLU A 519 0.42 -9.13 11.02
N GLU A 520 1.57 -8.99 10.35
CA GLU A 520 1.78 -9.67 9.07
C GLU A 520 1.84 -11.19 9.25
N TYR A 521 1.22 -11.93 8.34
CA TYR A 521 1.42 -13.37 8.28
C TYR A 521 2.76 -13.68 7.60
N LEU A 522 3.54 -14.56 8.24
CA LEU A 522 4.76 -15.16 7.71
C LEU A 522 4.52 -16.68 7.59
N PRO A 523 4.61 -17.28 6.39
CA PRO A 523 4.34 -18.70 6.20
C PRO A 523 5.49 -19.57 6.72
N ASP A 524 5.18 -20.73 7.31
CA ASP A 524 6.16 -21.66 7.87
C ASP A 524 7.09 -22.31 6.80
N SER A 525 6.79 -22.12 5.52
CA SER A 525 7.64 -22.50 4.40
C SER A 525 7.41 -21.56 3.19
N PRO A 526 8.47 -21.09 2.49
CA PRO A 526 8.33 -20.24 1.31
C PRO A 526 7.84 -21.00 0.06
N ALA A 527 7.67 -22.32 0.12
CA ALA A 527 7.33 -23.17 -1.04
C ALA A 527 5.90 -22.97 -1.59
N ARG A 528 5.04 -22.20 -0.92
CA ARG A 528 3.83 -21.62 -1.52
C ARG A 528 4.04 -20.11 -1.67
N LEU A 529 4.23 -19.66 -2.92
CA LEU A 529 3.98 -18.27 -3.26
C LEU A 529 2.51 -17.97 -2.89
N PRO A 530 2.21 -16.95 -2.06
CA PRO A 530 0.83 -16.65 -1.70
C PRO A 530 0.08 -16.12 -2.92
N ASP A 531 -1.19 -16.51 -3.05
CA ASP A 531 -2.10 -15.92 -4.02
C ASP A 531 -2.38 -14.46 -3.65
N VAL A 532 -1.87 -13.54 -4.49
CA VAL A 532 -1.75 -12.10 -4.24
C VAL A 532 -2.57 -11.28 -5.23
N GLY A 533 -3.89 -11.48 -5.21
CA GLY A 533 -4.85 -10.56 -5.82
C GLY A 533 -4.72 -9.11 -5.31
N HIS A 534 -5.54 -8.20 -5.83
CA HIS A 534 -5.62 -6.78 -5.44
C HIS A 534 -4.41 -5.87 -5.74
N LEU A 535 -3.20 -6.39 -5.99
CA LEU A 535 -2.08 -5.54 -6.44
C LEU A 535 -2.48 -4.74 -7.69
N PRO A 536 -2.01 -3.48 -7.85
CA PRO A 536 -2.29 -2.70 -9.05
C PRO A 536 -1.87 -3.42 -10.33
N PRO A 537 -2.61 -3.27 -11.44
CA PRO A 537 -2.15 -3.73 -12.74
C PRO A 537 -0.86 -3.01 -13.13
N TRP A 538 0.00 -3.69 -13.89
CA TRP A 538 1.21 -3.08 -14.44
C TRP A 538 0.86 -2.00 -15.45
N ASP A 539 1.73 -0.97 -15.54
CA ASP A 539 1.58 0.11 -16.51
C ASP A 539 1.90 -0.30 -17.96
N SER A 540 2.47 -1.50 -18.12
CA SER A 540 2.82 -2.09 -19.40
C SER A 540 2.98 -3.61 -19.30
N GLU A 541 2.90 -4.28 -20.46
CA GLU A 541 3.29 -5.67 -20.65
C GLU A 541 4.36 -5.77 -21.74
N VAL A 542 5.12 -6.87 -21.74
CA VAL A 542 5.93 -7.31 -22.89
C VAL A 542 5.25 -8.47 -23.61
N VAL A 543 5.01 -8.31 -24.90
CA VAL A 543 4.44 -9.32 -25.81
C VAL A 543 5.53 -9.79 -26.77
N ILE A 544 5.72 -11.10 -26.90
CA ILE A 544 6.76 -11.69 -27.75
C ILE A 544 6.12 -12.59 -28.81
N LEU A 545 6.46 -12.36 -30.08
CA LEU A 545 6.00 -13.17 -31.21
C LEU A 545 7.19 -13.81 -31.91
N ASP A 546 7.12 -15.13 -32.03
CA ASP A 546 8.15 -15.98 -32.64
C ASP A 546 7.63 -16.65 -33.92
N ALA A 547 8.50 -16.83 -34.91
CA ALA A 547 8.24 -17.64 -36.10
C ALA A 547 9.53 -18.21 -36.72
N ALA A 548 9.40 -19.11 -37.70
CA ALA A 548 10.55 -19.78 -38.33
C ALA A 548 11.45 -18.82 -39.13
N GLY A 549 10.85 -17.84 -39.83
CA GLY A 549 11.59 -16.77 -40.51
C GLY A 549 10.79 -15.45 -40.59
N PRO A 550 11.36 -14.37 -41.15
CA PRO A 550 10.74 -13.04 -41.14
C PRO A 550 9.39 -12.96 -41.86
N ALA A 551 9.16 -13.78 -42.88
CA ALA A 551 7.88 -13.86 -43.59
C ALA A 551 6.78 -14.51 -42.73
N ASP A 552 7.11 -15.57 -42.00
CA ASP A 552 6.21 -16.23 -41.05
C ASP A 552 5.93 -15.30 -39.85
N LEU A 553 6.93 -14.50 -39.45
CA LEU A 553 6.78 -13.49 -38.39
C LEU A 553 5.83 -12.37 -38.81
N LEU A 554 5.96 -11.86 -40.04
CA LEU A 554 5.02 -10.90 -40.62
C LEU A 554 3.59 -11.46 -40.61
N ALA A 555 3.41 -12.73 -41.00
CA ALA A 555 2.11 -13.39 -40.97
C ALA A 555 1.54 -13.53 -39.54
N ARG A 556 2.37 -13.91 -38.54
CA ARG A 556 1.93 -13.99 -37.13
C ARG A 556 1.57 -12.62 -36.56
N VAL A 557 2.37 -11.59 -36.85
CA VAL A 557 2.10 -10.19 -36.46
C VAL A 557 0.79 -9.69 -37.06
N GLN A 558 0.58 -9.91 -38.36
CA GLN A 558 -0.68 -9.54 -39.04
C GLN A 558 -1.88 -10.30 -38.42
N HIS A 559 -1.76 -11.60 -38.19
CA HIS A 559 -2.85 -12.42 -37.62
C HIS A 559 -3.27 -11.95 -36.22
N VAL A 560 -2.32 -11.71 -35.32
CA VAL A 560 -2.60 -11.17 -33.98
C VAL A 560 -3.19 -9.76 -34.08
N SER A 561 -2.67 -8.91 -34.97
CA SER A 561 -3.21 -7.56 -35.20
C SER A 561 -4.66 -7.57 -35.70
N THR A 562 -5.08 -8.58 -36.48
CA THR A 562 -6.48 -8.76 -36.89
C THR A 562 -7.35 -9.23 -35.72
N ILE A 563 -6.92 -10.23 -34.94
CA ILE A 563 -7.68 -10.72 -33.77
C ILE A 563 -7.95 -9.59 -32.76
N LEU A 564 -6.96 -8.72 -32.53
CA LEU A 564 -7.11 -7.56 -31.64
C LEU A 564 -7.99 -6.46 -32.24
N ALA A 565 -8.12 -6.36 -33.57
CA ALA A 565 -9.06 -5.44 -34.22
C ALA A 565 -10.51 -5.92 -34.07
N ASP A 566 -10.78 -7.21 -34.31
CA ASP A 566 -12.13 -7.81 -34.16
C ASP A 566 -12.71 -7.61 -32.74
N ALA A 567 -11.85 -7.64 -31.71
CA ALA A 567 -12.24 -7.35 -30.33
C ALA A 567 -12.60 -5.88 -30.10
N GLN A 568 -11.87 -4.93 -30.71
CA GLN A 568 -12.10 -3.49 -30.53
C GLN A 568 -13.31 -2.97 -31.30
N ASP A 569 -13.66 -3.58 -32.43
CA ASP A 569 -14.89 -3.27 -33.19
C ASP A 569 -16.15 -3.91 -32.56
N GLY A 570 -16.03 -4.52 -31.38
CA GLY A 570 -17.16 -5.04 -30.58
C GLY A 570 -17.71 -6.39 -31.04
N ALA A 571 -16.98 -7.15 -31.86
CA ALA A 571 -17.36 -8.51 -32.24
C ALA A 571 -16.98 -9.56 -31.16
N ARG A 572 -16.17 -9.17 -30.17
CA ARG A 572 -15.86 -9.89 -28.92
C ARG A 572 -15.78 -8.86 -27.77
N ASP A 573 -15.82 -9.31 -26.51
CA ASP A 573 -15.42 -8.45 -25.38
C ASP A 573 -13.88 -8.24 -25.43
N GLU A 574 -13.38 -7.05 -25.08
CA GLU A 574 -11.94 -6.73 -25.17
C GLU A 574 -11.14 -7.35 -23.99
N PRO A 575 -10.10 -8.16 -24.25
CA PRO A 575 -9.33 -8.83 -23.19
C PRO A 575 -8.38 -7.87 -22.46
N ALA A 576 -8.02 -8.21 -21.22
CA ALA A 576 -6.97 -7.46 -20.51
C ALA A 576 -5.61 -7.66 -21.18
N LEU A 577 -4.76 -6.61 -21.22
CA LEU A 577 -3.45 -6.70 -21.85
C LEU A 577 -2.54 -7.78 -21.22
N ALA A 578 -2.67 -8.00 -19.91
CA ALA A 578 -1.97 -9.06 -19.18
C ALA A 578 -2.36 -10.47 -19.69
N ASP A 579 -3.64 -10.70 -19.98
CA ASP A 579 -4.15 -11.97 -20.52
C ASP A 579 -3.62 -12.20 -21.95
N VAL A 580 -3.58 -11.15 -22.77
CA VAL A 580 -3.01 -11.17 -24.13
C VAL A 580 -1.51 -11.48 -24.08
N ALA A 581 -0.76 -10.80 -23.20
CA ALA A 581 0.67 -11.00 -23.06
C ALA A 581 1.01 -12.39 -22.52
N TYR A 582 0.31 -12.85 -21.48
CA TYR A 582 0.44 -14.19 -20.94
C TYR A 582 0.17 -15.26 -22.00
N THR A 583 -0.94 -15.17 -22.73
CA THR A 583 -1.31 -16.14 -23.77
C THR A 583 -0.25 -16.21 -24.87
N LEU A 584 0.19 -15.07 -25.41
CA LEU A 584 1.19 -15.05 -26.49
C LEU A 584 2.59 -15.47 -26.02
N ASN A 585 2.96 -15.18 -24.77
CA ASN A 585 4.24 -15.60 -24.20
C ASN A 585 4.27 -17.10 -23.80
N LEU A 586 3.11 -17.71 -23.50
CA LEU A 586 2.97 -19.18 -23.40
C LEU A 586 3.12 -19.87 -24.77
N GLU A 587 2.66 -19.25 -25.85
CA GLU A 587 2.84 -19.73 -27.23
C GLU A 587 4.27 -19.50 -27.80
N ARG A 588 5.26 -19.24 -26.94
CA ARG A 588 6.65 -18.95 -27.33
C ARG A 588 7.41 -20.26 -27.60
N SER A 589 8.21 -20.27 -28.66
CA SER A 589 9.10 -21.41 -28.95
C SER A 589 10.44 -21.26 -28.23
N GLU A 590 11.16 -22.36 -28.02
CA GLU A 590 12.56 -22.28 -27.59
C GLU A 590 13.39 -21.43 -28.58
N PRO A 591 14.41 -20.68 -28.11
CA PRO A 591 15.26 -19.84 -28.95
C PRO A 591 16.16 -20.67 -29.89
N ARG A 592 15.58 -21.15 -31.00
CA ARG A 592 16.24 -22.01 -32.00
C ARG A 592 16.37 -21.32 -33.37
N GLY A 593 16.96 -20.13 -33.38
CA GLY A 593 17.36 -19.42 -34.62
C GLY A 593 16.24 -18.84 -35.48
N GLY A 594 14.99 -18.83 -35.00
CA GLY A 594 13.85 -18.23 -35.68
C GLY A 594 13.84 -16.69 -35.64
N ALA A 595 12.93 -16.08 -36.41
CA ALA A 595 12.68 -14.65 -36.37
C ALA A 595 11.73 -14.30 -35.22
N ARG A 596 12.03 -13.20 -34.51
CA ARG A 596 11.33 -12.80 -33.29
C ARG A 596 11.15 -11.29 -33.21
N VAL A 597 9.98 -10.84 -32.77
CA VAL A 597 9.74 -9.45 -32.35
C VAL A 597 9.22 -9.42 -30.91
N ALA A 598 9.72 -8.47 -30.12
CA ALA A 598 9.14 -8.13 -28.83
C ALA A 598 8.53 -6.72 -28.89
N VAL A 599 7.37 -6.56 -28.24
CA VAL A 599 6.60 -5.32 -28.18
C VAL A 599 6.23 -5.04 -26.73
N VAL A 600 6.77 -3.97 -26.16
CA VAL A 600 6.27 -3.42 -24.89
C VAL A 600 5.05 -2.56 -25.20
N ALA A 601 3.93 -2.77 -24.52
CA ALA A 601 2.68 -2.04 -24.74
C ALA A 601 2.02 -1.59 -23.43
N THR A 602 1.30 -0.46 -23.45
CA THR A 602 0.56 0.07 -22.28
C THR A 602 -0.96 -0.15 -22.35
N SER A 603 -1.47 -0.62 -23.50
CA SER A 603 -2.87 -1.01 -23.72
C SER A 603 -2.97 -1.95 -24.93
N VAL A 604 -4.11 -2.63 -25.11
CA VAL A 604 -4.38 -3.43 -26.31
C VAL A 604 -4.36 -2.56 -27.58
N THR A 605 -4.87 -1.32 -27.51
CA THR A 605 -4.78 -0.32 -28.58
C THR A 605 -3.34 0.04 -28.95
N ASP A 606 -2.48 0.26 -27.97
CA ASP A 606 -1.05 0.55 -28.18
C ASP A 606 -0.30 -0.68 -28.73
N LEU A 607 -0.62 -1.88 -28.24
CA LEU A 607 -0.11 -3.14 -28.78
C LEU A 607 -0.47 -3.29 -30.27
N ARG A 608 -1.75 -3.14 -30.64
CA ARG A 608 -2.20 -3.21 -32.03
C ARG A 608 -1.50 -2.15 -32.89
N ALA A 609 -1.49 -0.89 -32.46
CA ALA A 609 -0.80 0.19 -33.17
C ALA A 609 0.72 -0.05 -33.31
N LYS A 610 1.35 -0.81 -32.41
CA LYS A 610 2.75 -1.24 -32.52
C LYS A 610 2.92 -2.42 -33.47
N LEU A 611 2.03 -3.42 -33.45
CA LEU A 611 2.03 -4.56 -34.38
C LEU A 611 1.80 -4.09 -35.83
N GLU A 612 0.91 -3.12 -36.07
CA GLU A 612 0.73 -2.48 -37.38
C GLU A 612 2.03 -1.80 -37.88
N ARG A 613 2.79 -1.15 -36.98
CA ARG A 613 4.12 -0.58 -37.31
C ARG A 613 5.17 -1.67 -37.59
N VAL A 614 5.12 -2.80 -36.88
CA VAL A 614 5.99 -3.95 -37.13
C VAL A 614 5.70 -4.57 -38.50
N ALA A 615 4.43 -4.85 -38.82
CA ALA A 615 4.04 -5.44 -40.10
C ALA A 615 4.57 -4.63 -41.28
N LYS A 616 4.27 -3.31 -41.30
CA LYS A 616 4.76 -2.38 -42.33
C LYS A 616 6.28 -2.25 -42.41
N ARG A 617 7.02 -2.66 -41.38
CA ARG A 617 8.49 -2.69 -41.37
C ARG A 617 9.06 -4.03 -41.82
N LEU A 618 8.38 -5.14 -41.55
CA LEU A 618 8.75 -6.48 -42.02
C LEU A 618 8.30 -6.77 -43.47
N GLU A 619 7.40 -5.96 -44.02
CA GLU A 619 7.08 -5.92 -45.46
C GLU A 619 8.30 -5.58 -46.35
N ASP A 620 9.33 -4.93 -45.79
CA ASP A 620 10.61 -4.68 -46.46
C ASP A 620 11.61 -5.82 -46.17
N PRO A 621 12.01 -6.66 -47.15
CA PRO A 621 12.99 -7.72 -46.95
C PRO A 621 14.40 -7.22 -46.58
N ALA A 622 14.68 -5.93 -46.75
CA ALA A 622 15.92 -5.30 -46.28
C ALA A 622 15.88 -4.89 -44.80
N CYS A 623 14.77 -5.11 -44.09
CA CYS A 623 14.65 -4.75 -42.68
C CYS A 623 15.54 -5.64 -41.78
N LYS A 624 16.74 -5.13 -41.47
CA LYS A 624 17.70 -5.77 -40.55
C LYS A 624 17.37 -5.59 -39.08
N GLN A 625 16.73 -4.48 -38.71
CA GLN A 625 16.37 -4.20 -37.31
C GLN A 625 15.21 -3.21 -37.13
N ILE A 626 14.57 -3.31 -35.97
CA ILE A 626 13.69 -2.31 -35.37
C ILE A 626 14.13 -2.18 -33.89
N LYS A 627 14.68 -1.03 -33.48
CA LYS A 627 14.98 -0.66 -32.08
C LYS A 627 14.28 0.68 -31.81
N ASP A 628 12.99 0.62 -31.47
CA ASP A 628 12.13 1.79 -31.29
C ASP A 628 12.02 2.19 -29.81
N VAL A 629 12.09 3.49 -29.51
CA VAL A 629 12.02 4.01 -28.13
C VAL A 629 10.65 3.79 -27.46
N SER A 630 9.59 3.59 -28.25
CA SER A 630 8.25 3.19 -27.78
C SER A 630 8.16 1.71 -27.41
N GLY A 631 9.24 0.91 -27.60
CA GLY A 631 9.34 -0.47 -27.14
C GLY A 631 9.11 -1.53 -28.19
N ILE A 632 9.57 -1.33 -29.44
CA ILE A 632 9.54 -2.36 -30.49
C ILE A 632 10.97 -2.85 -30.75
N TYR A 633 11.18 -4.17 -30.65
CA TYR A 633 12.49 -4.82 -30.77
C TYR A 633 12.45 -6.02 -31.72
N TYR A 634 13.17 -5.91 -32.84
CA TYR A 634 13.40 -6.99 -33.82
C TYR A 634 14.81 -6.87 -34.38
N PHE A 635 15.51 -7.99 -34.55
CA PHE A 635 16.85 -8.05 -35.13
C PHE A 635 16.98 -9.30 -36.00
N SER A 636 17.42 -9.16 -37.26
CA SER A 636 17.66 -10.32 -38.13
C SER A 636 18.95 -11.08 -37.78
N GLU A 637 19.83 -10.46 -37.00
CA GLU A 637 21.14 -10.99 -36.59
C GLU A 637 21.26 -10.87 -35.04
N PRO A 638 20.54 -11.71 -34.27
CA PRO A 638 20.48 -11.63 -32.81
C PRO A 638 21.78 -12.09 -32.13
N VAL A 639 22.55 -11.13 -31.60
CA VAL A 639 23.90 -11.36 -31.04
C VAL A 639 23.96 -12.26 -29.79
N GLY A 640 22.85 -12.39 -29.05
CA GLY A 640 22.76 -13.21 -27.83
C GLY A 640 22.59 -14.71 -28.07
N LEU A 641 22.44 -15.16 -29.33
CA LEU A 641 22.45 -16.60 -29.65
C LEU A 641 23.85 -17.24 -29.60
N ALA A 642 24.92 -16.43 -29.61
CA ALA A 642 26.30 -16.92 -29.72
C ALA A 642 27.35 -16.10 -28.95
N GLY A 643 26.99 -14.92 -28.42
CA GLY A 643 27.87 -14.11 -27.59
C GLY A 643 27.48 -14.17 -26.11
N LYS A 644 28.48 -14.10 -25.24
CA LYS A 644 28.32 -14.14 -23.78
C LYS A 644 27.50 -12.96 -23.25
N VAL A 645 26.77 -13.19 -22.16
CA VAL A 645 26.08 -12.17 -21.36
C VAL A 645 26.99 -11.69 -20.23
N ALA A 646 27.38 -10.42 -20.30
CA ALA A 646 28.15 -9.72 -19.29
C ALA A 646 27.22 -8.91 -18.37
N LEU A 647 27.32 -9.14 -17.06
CA LEU A 647 26.64 -8.33 -16.04
C LEU A 647 27.56 -7.20 -15.59
N LEU A 648 27.12 -5.96 -15.77
CA LEU A 648 27.80 -4.73 -15.37
C LEU A 648 27.20 -4.22 -14.07
N PHE A 649 28.01 -3.97 -13.05
CA PHE A 649 27.55 -3.47 -11.76
C PHE A 649 28.04 -2.03 -11.51
N PRO A 650 27.14 -1.04 -11.37
CA PRO A 650 27.54 0.35 -11.10
C PRO A 650 27.96 0.57 -9.65
N GLY A 651 28.93 1.47 -9.45
CA GLY A 651 29.32 2.00 -8.14
C GLY A 651 28.50 3.22 -7.70
N GLU A 652 29.02 3.91 -6.70
CA GLU A 652 28.43 5.09 -6.07
C GLU A 652 28.16 6.24 -7.06
N GLY A 653 27.06 6.97 -6.83
CA GLY A 653 26.51 7.97 -7.75
C GLY A 653 25.35 7.46 -8.61
N ALA A 654 25.14 6.14 -8.67
CA ALA A 654 23.98 5.55 -9.33
C ALA A 654 22.70 5.57 -8.45
N GLN A 655 22.81 5.64 -7.13
CA GLN A 655 21.65 5.68 -6.22
C GLN A 655 20.78 6.93 -6.44
N TYR A 656 19.48 6.84 -6.16
CA TYR A 656 18.56 7.98 -6.12
C TYR A 656 17.32 7.67 -5.25
N PRO A 657 16.63 8.69 -4.69
CA PRO A 657 15.45 8.47 -3.86
C PRO A 657 14.31 7.81 -4.64
N GLY A 658 13.70 6.77 -4.07
CA GLY A 658 12.59 6.02 -4.67
C GLY A 658 12.99 4.96 -5.70
N MET A 659 14.29 4.69 -5.89
CA MET A 659 14.73 3.61 -6.78
C MET A 659 14.11 2.26 -6.39
N PHE A 660 13.53 1.56 -7.37
CA PHE A 660 12.82 0.28 -7.19
C PHE A 660 11.60 0.29 -6.27
N ALA A 661 11.02 1.44 -5.93
CA ALA A 661 9.82 1.51 -5.09
C ALA A 661 8.62 0.76 -5.69
N ASP A 662 8.48 0.77 -7.02
CA ASP A 662 7.48 0.02 -7.78
C ASP A 662 7.82 -1.47 -7.90
N LEU A 663 9.07 -1.83 -8.17
CA LEU A 663 9.50 -3.23 -8.18
C LEU A 663 9.31 -3.90 -6.81
N CYS A 664 9.51 -3.18 -5.70
CA CYS A 664 9.25 -3.69 -4.34
C CYS A 664 7.78 -4.05 -4.05
N LEU A 665 6.82 -3.50 -4.80
CA LEU A 665 5.39 -3.87 -4.71
C LEU A 665 5.12 -5.22 -5.40
N HIS A 666 5.73 -5.43 -6.57
CA HIS A 666 5.44 -6.58 -7.45
C HIS A 666 6.38 -7.77 -7.25
N PHE A 667 7.60 -7.57 -6.75
CA PHE A 667 8.65 -8.59 -6.61
C PHE A 667 9.15 -8.66 -5.16
N PRO A 668 8.72 -9.67 -4.36
CA PRO A 668 9.12 -9.79 -2.96
C PRO A 668 10.63 -9.88 -2.75
N GLU A 669 11.36 -10.51 -3.68
CA GLU A 669 12.81 -10.67 -3.66
C GLU A 669 13.56 -9.32 -3.73
N VAL A 670 13.02 -8.35 -4.46
CA VAL A 670 13.58 -6.98 -4.57
C VAL A 670 13.46 -6.27 -3.23
N ARG A 671 12.26 -6.35 -2.63
CA ARG A 671 11.95 -5.83 -1.29
C ARG A 671 12.77 -6.52 -0.19
N GLU A 672 12.99 -7.82 -0.29
CA GLU A 672 13.65 -8.63 0.74
C GLU A 672 15.15 -8.35 0.85
N VAL A 673 15.80 -7.92 -0.23
CA VAL A 673 17.17 -7.37 -0.15
C VAL A 673 17.17 -6.09 0.69
N PHE A 674 16.23 -5.16 0.49
CA PHE A 674 16.15 -3.96 1.32
C PHE A 674 15.79 -4.28 2.78
N ASP A 675 14.90 -5.24 3.05
CA ASP A 675 14.66 -5.76 4.42
C ASP A 675 15.96 -6.32 5.05
N ARG A 676 16.82 -7.00 4.28
CA ARG A 676 18.10 -7.55 4.74
C ARG A 676 19.11 -6.46 5.10
N TYR A 677 19.20 -5.39 4.30
CA TYR A 677 20.04 -4.22 4.59
C TYR A 677 19.54 -3.45 5.82
N ASP A 678 18.24 -3.29 6.00
CA ASP A 678 17.69 -2.69 7.22
C ASP A 678 17.91 -3.59 8.46
N ARG A 679 17.84 -4.93 8.34
CA ARG A 679 18.20 -5.85 9.44
C ARG A 679 19.64 -5.63 9.90
N MET A 680 20.56 -5.40 8.96
CA MET A 680 21.97 -5.16 9.25
C MET A 680 22.21 -3.95 10.16
N PHE A 681 21.41 -2.89 10.03
CA PHE A 681 21.53 -1.67 10.86
C PHE A 681 20.49 -1.56 11.97
N PHE A 682 19.61 -2.55 12.15
CA PHE A 682 18.61 -2.51 13.22
C PHE A 682 19.27 -2.49 14.62
N GLY A 683 19.05 -1.41 15.36
CA GLY A 683 19.66 -1.19 16.67
C GLY A 683 21.14 -0.72 16.63
N HIS A 684 21.68 -0.41 15.46
CA HIS A 684 23.05 0.05 15.31
C HIS A 684 23.23 1.49 15.85
N PRO A 685 24.36 1.85 16.51
CA PRO A 685 24.57 3.18 17.10
C PRO A 685 24.45 4.37 16.14
N ARG A 686 24.57 4.14 14.82
CA ARG A 686 24.32 5.11 13.74
C ARG A 686 22.88 5.68 13.76
N GLY A 687 21.90 4.94 14.26
CA GLY A 687 20.54 5.40 14.54
C GLY A 687 19.58 5.49 13.35
N ASP A 688 20.08 5.70 12.13
CA ASP A 688 19.33 5.62 10.87
C ASP A 688 19.39 4.22 10.22
N LEU A 689 18.55 3.98 9.20
CA LEU A 689 18.53 2.77 8.37
C LEU A 689 18.68 3.15 6.88
N PRO A 690 19.22 2.29 6.01
CA PRO A 690 19.30 2.58 4.57
C PRO A 690 17.95 2.93 3.92
N SER A 691 16.87 2.24 4.30
CA SER A 691 15.52 2.56 3.78
C SER A 691 15.02 3.96 4.13
N ASP A 692 15.54 4.59 5.20
CA ASP A 692 15.13 5.94 5.65
C ASP A 692 15.40 7.02 4.58
N TYR A 693 16.32 6.75 3.64
CA TYR A 693 16.76 7.66 2.59
C TYR A 693 16.64 7.07 1.18
N ILE A 694 16.70 5.75 1.01
CA ILE A 694 16.37 5.08 -0.25
C ILE A 694 14.87 5.25 -0.54
N PHE A 695 14.01 5.12 0.47
CA PHE A 695 12.55 5.30 0.38
C PHE A 695 12.09 6.39 1.35
N PRO A 696 12.53 7.65 1.16
CA PRO A 696 12.44 8.67 2.19
C PRO A 696 11.00 8.96 2.62
N ARG A 697 10.84 9.40 3.87
CA ARG A 697 9.55 9.86 4.40
C ARG A 697 9.08 11.10 3.64
N PRO A 698 7.75 11.32 3.51
CA PRO A 698 7.23 12.53 2.90
C PRO A 698 7.75 13.80 3.59
N ALA A 699 8.27 14.74 2.79
CA ALA A 699 8.91 15.96 3.27
C ALA A 699 8.07 17.19 2.90
N PHE A 700 7.50 17.81 3.94
CA PHE A 700 6.67 19.03 3.84
C PHE A 700 7.50 20.32 3.59
N THR A 701 8.83 20.24 3.68
CA THR A 701 9.73 21.34 3.30
C THR A 701 10.78 20.87 2.30
N ASP A 702 11.19 21.77 1.39
CA ASP A 702 12.31 21.51 0.48
C ASP A 702 13.65 21.38 1.22
N ALA A 703 13.76 21.94 2.44
CA ALA A 703 14.96 21.81 3.25
C ALA A 703 15.14 20.37 3.75
N ASP A 704 14.05 19.70 4.14
CA ASP A 704 14.10 18.32 4.61
C ASP A 704 14.21 17.32 3.46
N ARG A 705 13.61 17.63 2.29
CA ARG A 705 13.83 16.86 1.06
C ARG A 705 15.30 16.88 0.65
N ARG A 706 15.91 18.07 0.55
CA ARG A 706 17.35 18.22 0.29
C ARG A 706 18.24 17.60 1.37
N ARG A 707 17.80 17.57 2.63
CA ARG A 707 18.52 16.88 3.72
C ARG A 707 18.57 15.37 3.48
N ALA A 708 17.45 14.76 3.09
CA ALA A 708 17.39 13.33 2.79
C ALA A 708 18.17 12.99 1.50
N GLU A 709 18.04 13.81 0.46
CA GLU A 709 18.81 13.69 -0.80
C GLU A 709 20.32 13.78 -0.53
N ASN A 710 20.78 14.79 0.20
CA ASN A 710 22.21 14.96 0.53
C ASN A 710 22.73 13.80 1.39
N ARG A 711 21.93 13.27 2.34
CA ARG A 711 22.32 12.12 3.17
C ARG A 711 22.54 10.85 2.33
N LEU A 712 21.68 10.59 1.34
CA LEU A 712 21.84 9.48 0.38
C LEU A 712 23.08 9.61 -0.53
N MET A 713 23.70 10.80 -0.60
CA MET A 713 24.91 11.06 -1.38
C MET A 713 26.20 11.07 -0.55
N GLN A 714 26.14 10.86 0.77
CA GLN A 714 27.35 10.66 1.60
C GLN A 714 27.93 9.26 1.40
N MET A 715 29.25 9.09 1.53
CA MET A 715 29.95 7.91 1.02
C MET A 715 29.51 6.60 1.68
N ASP A 716 29.30 6.60 2.99
CA ASP A 716 28.85 5.44 3.77
C ASP A 716 27.53 4.86 3.23
N LEU A 717 26.52 5.72 3.07
CA LEU A 717 25.17 5.34 2.66
C LEU A 717 25.03 5.25 1.13
N ALA A 718 25.82 6.00 0.36
CA ALA A 718 25.85 5.92 -1.10
C ALA A 718 26.26 4.52 -1.57
N ILE A 719 27.31 3.96 -0.97
CA ILE A 719 27.79 2.61 -1.27
C ILE A 719 26.75 1.59 -0.82
N GLU A 720 26.24 1.65 0.42
CA GLU A 720 25.16 0.76 0.90
C GLU A 720 23.95 0.74 -0.03
N ALA A 721 23.48 1.92 -0.44
CA ALA A 721 22.30 2.07 -1.27
C ALA A 721 22.49 1.48 -2.67
N VAL A 722 23.64 1.68 -3.31
CA VAL A 722 23.91 1.06 -4.62
C VAL A 722 24.17 -0.44 -4.51
N GLN A 723 24.84 -0.92 -3.46
CA GLN A 723 25.00 -2.37 -3.24
C GLN A 723 23.64 -3.06 -3.02
N ALA A 724 22.76 -2.47 -2.22
CA ALA A 724 21.40 -2.96 -2.02
C ALA A 724 20.59 -2.97 -3.33
N ALA A 725 20.66 -1.88 -4.10
CA ALA A 725 19.99 -1.77 -5.41
C ALA A 725 20.51 -2.82 -6.41
N ASN A 726 21.83 -2.98 -6.54
CA ASN A 726 22.47 -3.95 -7.42
C ASN A 726 22.08 -5.39 -7.04
N GLN A 727 22.04 -5.73 -5.74
CA GLN A 727 21.63 -7.04 -5.26
C GLN A 727 20.12 -7.29 -5.44
N ALA A 728 19.28 -6.27 -5.22
CA ALA A 728 17.83 -6.34 -5.44
C ALA A 728 17.49 -6.60 -6.92
N MET A 729 18.14 -5.90 -7.85
CA MET A 729 17.98 -6.15 -9.28
C MET A 729 18.53 -7.53 -9.66
N LEU A 730 19.70 -7.93 -9.15
CA LEU A 730 20.27 -9.26 -9.38
C LEU A 730 19.34 -10.40 -8.93
N ALA A 731 18.62 -10.24 -7.81
CA ALA A 731 17.66 -11.23 -7.33
C ALA A 731 16.51 -11.43 -8.33
N LEU A 732 15.92 -10.34 -8.82
CA LEU A 732 14.87 -10.38 -9.85
C LEU A 732 15.38 -11.00 -11.17
N LEU A 733 16.57 -10.61 -11.64
CA LEU A 733 17.14 -11.14 -12.88
C LEU A 733 17.51 -12.64 -12.78
N ARG A 734 17.90 -13.11 -11.60
CA ARG A 734 18.11 -14.55 -11.32
C ARG A 734 16.80 -15.33 -11.37
N ASN A 735 15.69 -14.79 -10.87
CA ASN A 735 14.37 -15.44 -10.96
C ASN A 735 13.77 -15.43 -12.40
N LEU A 736 14.30 -14.59 -13.29
CA LEU A 736 14.02 -14.62 -14.73
C LEU A 736 14.98 -15.56 -15.51
N ASP A 737 15.81 -16.33 -14.81
CA ASP A 737 16.85 -17.23 -15.36
C ASP A 737 17.81 -16.52 -16.34
N LEU A 738 18.15 -15.24 -16.09
CA LEU A 738 19.10 -14.49 -16.92
C LEU A 738 20.50 -15.15 -16.90
N PRO A 739 21.07 -15.53 -18.05
CA PRO A 739 22.44 -16.03 -18.11
C PRO A 739 23.45 -14.99 -17.64
N ALA A 740 24.48 -15.46 -16.93
CA ALA A 740 25.55 -14.63 -16.40
C ALA A 740 26.88 -15.33 -16.70
N ASP A 741 27.42 -15.11 -17.90
CA ASP A 741 28.66 -15.74 -18.36
C ASP A 741 29.91 -15.04 -17.83
N VAL A 742 29.80 -13.77 -17.46
CA VAL A 742 30.86 -12.95 -16.89
C VAL A 742 30.29 -11.76 -16.09
N CYS A 743 30.96 -11.35 -15.03
CA CYS A 743 30.64 -10.19 -14.22
C CYS A 743 31.79 -9.18 -14.24
N VAL A 744 31.47 -7.88 -14.19
CA VAL A 744 32.42 -6.78 -13.97
C VAL A 744 31.71 -5.67 -13.20
N GLY A 745 32.44 -4.96 -12.34
CA GLY A 745 31.93 -3.81 -11.62
C GLY A 745 32.77 -2.57 -11.85
N HIS A 746 32.14 -1.40 -11.67
CA HIS A 746 32.79 -0.09 -11.79
C HIS A 746 32.92 0.54 -10.40
N SER A 747 34.12 0.98 -10.00
CA SER A 747 34.41 1.42 -8.62
C SER A 747 33.90 0.38 -7.61
N SER A 748 33.20 0.80 -6.54
CA SER A 748 32.56 -0.09 -5.57
C SER A 748 31.54 -1.07 -6.17
N GLY A 749 31.10 -0.89 -7.42
CA GLY A 749 30.34 -1.89 -8.16
C GLY A 749 31.06 -3.24 -8.26
N GLU A 750 32.39 -3.28 -8.13
CA GLU A 750 33.18 -4.53 -8.14
C GLU A 750 32.84 -5.45 -6.95
N TYR A 751 32.31 -4.91 -5.83
CA TYR A 751 31.75 -5.71 -4.73
C TYR A 751 30.45 -6.43 -5.12
N ALA A 752 29.55 -5.74 -5.85
CA ALA A 752 28.31 -6.35 -6.33
C ALA A 752 28.60 -7.40 -7.41
N ALA A 753 29.58 -7.14 -8.29
CA ALA A 753 30.07 -8.11 -9.26
C ALA A 753 30.67 -9.36 -8.59
N ALA A 754 31.48 -9.18 -7.54
CA ALA A 754 32.05 -10.27 -6.77
C ALA A 754 31.01 -11.08 -5.99
N TYR A 755 30.00 -10.42 -5.41
CA TYR A 755 28.84 -11.09 -4.81
C TYR A 755 28.03 -11.87 -5.87
N ALA A 756 27.82 -11.29 -7.06
CA ALA A 756 27.12 -11.95 -8.17
C ALA A 756 27.85 -13.20 -8.65
N ALA A 757 29.18 -13.10 -8.78
CA ALA A 757 30.08 -14.20 -9.11
C ALA A 757 30.30 -15.20 -7.95
N GLY A 758 29.76 -14.93 -6.77
CA GLY A 758 29.84 -15.82 -5.61
C GLY A 758 31.21 -15.86 -4.92
N VAL A 759 32.08 -14.87 -5.14
CA VAL A 759 33.41 -14.77 -4.50
C VAL A 759 33.31 -14.64 -2.98
N PHE A 760 32.27 -13.98 -2.46
CA PHE A 760 31.98 -13.93 -1.03
C PHE A 760 31.14 -15.13 -0.57
N ASP A 761 31.53 -15.75 0.54
CA ASP A 761 30.83 -16.87 1.18
C ASP A 761 29.84 -16.38 2.25
N VAL A 762 28.90 -15.53 1.80
CA VAL A 762 27.84 -14.85 2.59
C VAL A 762 26.44 -15.41 2.27
N ASP A 763 26.40 -16.72 2.00
CA ASP A 763 25.17 -17.49 1.77
C ASP A 763 24.30 -17.61 3.06
N ASP A 764 24.83 -17.12 4.20
CA ASP A 764 24.21 -17.04 5.53
C ASP A 764 24.01 -15.56 5.97
N ASP A 765 22.97 -15.28 6.76
CA ASP A 765 22.58 -13.91 7.17
C ASP A 765 23.53 -13.30 8.20
N ASP A 766 24.03 -14.07 9.18
CA ASP A 766 24.98 -13.56 10.18
C ASP A 766 26.30 -13.17 9.51
N ARG A 767 26.82 -13.99 8.59
CA ARG A 767 28.00 -13.69 7.78
C ARG A 767 27.82 -12.48 6.87
N PHE A 768 26.64 -12.35 6.24
CA PHE A 768 26.32 -11.18 5.41
C PHE A 768 26.33 -9.90 6.25
N MET A 769 25.67 -9.90 7.40
CA MET A 769 25.65 -8.76 8.31
C MET A 769 27.03 -8.44 8.90
N ALA A 770 27.86 -9.46 9.18
CA ALA A 770 29.24 -9.26 9.63
C ALA A 770 30.10 -8.57 8.57
N LEU A 771 30.08 -9.05 7.32
CA LEU A 771 30.84 -8.44 6.22
C LEU A 771 30.36 -7.01 5.91
N GLY A 772 29.05 -6.80 5.82
CA GLY A 772 28.48 -5.48 5.50
C GLY A 772 28.68 -4.44 6.61
N ARG A 773 28.58 -4.83 7.90
CA ARG A 773 28.94 -3.95 9.01
C ARG A 773 30.43 -3.59 9.03
N ALA A 774 31.30 -4.54 8.72
CA ALA A 774 32.75 -4.30 8.68
C ALA A 774 33.16 -3.42 7.48
N LEU A 775 32.48 -3.54 6.34
CA LEU A 775 32.58 -2.60 5.21
C LEU A 775 32.10 -1.19 5.62
N TYR A 776 30.92 -1.06 6.23
CA TYR A 776 30.43 0.23 6.75
C TYR A 776 31.41 0.88 7.73
N GLN A 777 31.93 0.10 8.69
CA GLN A 777 32.90 0.59 9.67
C GLN A 777 34.14 1.15 8.98
N TYR A 778 34.68 0.44 7.99
CA TYR A 778 35.81 0.92 7.19
C TYR A 778 35.52 2.28 6.49
N TYR A 779 34.36 2.41 5.82
CA TYR A 779 34.00 3.69 5.17
C TYR A 779 33.78 4.82 6.18
N SER A 780 33.14 4.53 7.32
CA SER A 780 32.92 5.51 8.39
C SER A 780 34.24 5.97 9.03
N ASP A 781 35.21 5.07 9.22
CA ASP A 781 36.52 5.41 9.77
C ASP A 781 37.34 6.23 8.75
N ALA A 782 37.24 5.92 7.45
CA ALA A 782 37.87 6.68 6.35
C ALA A 782 37.28 8.09 6.13
N GLU A 783 36.08 8.39 6.63
CA GLU A 783 35.62 9.78 6.71
C GLU A 783 36.32 10.57 7.82
N SER A 784 36.77 9.91 8.89
CA SER A 784 37.14 10.52 10.17
C SER A 784 38.64 10.77 10.43
N HIS A 785 39.52 10.22 9.58
CA HIS A 785 40.96 10.11 9.85
C HIS A 785 41.77 11.16 9.06
N ASP A 786 42.57 11.96 9.78
CA ASP A 786 43.26 13.16 9.26
C ASP A 786 44.31 12.92 8.13
N ASP A 787 44.71 11.68 7.88
CA ASP A 787 45.74 11.32 6.90
C ASP A 787 45.19 10.97 5.50
N VAL A 788 43.85 10.94 5.29
CA VAL A 788 43.32 10.92 3.92
C VAL A 788 43.36 12.35 3.36
N PRO A 789 44.12 12.63 2.28
CA PRO A 789 44.02 13.93 1.63
C PRO A 789 42.63 14.09 1.01
N ARG A 790 41.95 15.20 1.37
CA ARG A 790 40.74 15.61 0.65
C ARG A 790 41.10 15.94 -0.79
N ALA A 791 40.39 15.33 -1.73
CA ALA A 791 40.61 15.49 -3.15
C ALA A 791 39.40 16.15 -3.82
N VAL A 792 39.63 16.79 -4.96
CA VAL A 792 38.59 17.24 -5.88
C VAL A 792 38.51 16.27 -7.04
N LEU A 793 37.31 15.75 -7.31
CA LEU A 793 37.02 14.83 -8.39
C LEU A 793 36.42 15.59 -9.58
N LEU A 794 37.05 15.52 -10.75
CA LEU A 794 36.67 16.23 -11.96
C LEU A 794 36.38 15.22 -13.08
N ALA A 795 35.10 15.03 -13.41
CA ALA A 795 34.70 14.27 -14.60
C ALA A 795 34.80 15.19 -15.83
N ILE A 796 35.60 14.80 -16.83
CA ILE A 796 35.95 15.65 -17.97
C ILE A 796 35.47 14.99 -19.27
N GLY A 797 34.76 15.74 -20.09
CA GLY A 797 34.27 15.34 -21.42
C GLY A 797 35.37 15.37 -22.48
N ALA A 798 36.38 14.50 -22.34
CA ALA A 798 37.51 14.36 -23.26
C ALA A 798 38.05 12.92 -23.24
N SER A 799 38.92 12.59 -24.20
CA SER A 799 39.63 11.30 -24.24
C SER A 799 40.72 11.21 -23.17
N ARG A 800 41.05 9.97 -22.78
CA ARG A 800 42.12 9.64 -21.82
C ARG A 800 43.40 10.45 -22.03
N ASP A 801 44.02 10.37 -23.21
CA ASP A 801 45.28 11.04 -23.54
C ASP A 801 45.22 12.55 -23.27
N ARG A 802 44.07 13.17 -23.59
CA ARG A 802 43.84 14.60 -23.42
C ARG A 802 43.61 14.97 -21.96
N VAL A 803 43.03 14.08 -21.17
CA VAL A 803 42.89 14.25 -19.71
C VAL A 803 44.23 14.04 -18.99
N GLU A 804 45.08 13.12 -19.46
CA GLU A 804 46.47 13.00 -19.00
C GLU A 804 47.32 14.23 -19.35
N GLU A 805 47.09 14.88 -20.49
CA GLU A 805 47.70 16.18 -20.80
C GLU A 805 47.28 17.28 -19.81
N VAL A 806 45.99 17.37 -19.47
CA VAL A 806 45.47 18.33 -18.49
C VAL A 806 46.12 18.13 -17.12
N ALA A 807 46.21 16.88 -16.64
CA ALA A 807 46.89 16.57 -15.36
C ALA A 807 48.38 16.95 -15.40
N ARG A 808 49.07 16.64 -16.50
CA ARG A 808 50.50 16.91 -16.70
C ARG A 808 50.81 18.41 -16.77
N GLU A 809 49.92 19.22 -17.34
CA GLU A 809 50.05 20.67 -17.37
C GLU A 809 49.64 21.32 -16.03
N ALA A 810 48.64 20.76 -15.33
CA ALA A 810 48.22 21.24 -14.01
C ALA A 810 49.33 21.03 -12.95
N GLY A 811 49.95 19.84 -12.94
CA GLY A 811 51.04 19.48 -12.04
C GLY A 811 50.65 19.41 -10.56
N GLY A 812 51.56 18.90 -9.72
CA GLY A 812 51.26 18.51 -8.34
C GLY A 812 50.50 17.18 -8.29
N ASP A 813 49.90 16.88 -7.14
CA ASP A 813 49.28 15.57 -6.90
C ASP A 813 47.86 15.52 -7.48
N ILE A 814 47.79 15.26 -8.78
CA ILE A 814 46.58 15.03 -9.56
C ILE A 814 46.77 13.87 -10.55
N TYR A 815 45.83 12.93 -10.55
CA TYR A 815 45.95 11.65 -11.23
C TYR A 815 44.72 11.39 -12.10
N LEU A 816 44.93 10.72 -13.24
CA LEU A 816 43.85 10.01 -13.93
C LEU A 816 43.46 8.80 -13.06
N ALA A 817 42.22 8.79 -12.59
CA ALA A 817 41.72 7.77 -11.67
C ALA A 817 40.63 6.88 -12.28
N VAL A 818 39.94 7.33 -13.33
CA VAL A 818 38.89 6.55 -14.02
C VAL A 818 38.91 6.86 -15.51
N ASP A 819 38.89 5.82 -16.34
CA ASP A 819 38.82 5.89 -17.81
C ASP A 819 37.50 5.25 -18.27
N ASN A 820 36.42 6.07 -18.33
CA ASN A 820 35.04 5.59 -18.49
C ASN A 820 34.71 5.23 -19.94
N CYS A 821 35.01 6.10 -20.89
CA CYS A 821 34.74 5.88 -22.30
C CYS A 821 35.59 6.82 -23.17
N PRO A 822 35.59 6.69 -24.52
CA PRO A 822 36.45 7.49 -25.40
C PRO A 822 36.25 9.01 -25.32
N HIS A 823 35.19 9.47 -24.64
CA HIS A 823 34.83 10.88 -24.45
C HIS A 823 34.64 11.26 -22.97
N GLN A 824 35.00 10.40 -22.01
CA GLN A 824 34.92 10.73 -20.58
C GLN A 824 36.00 10.03 -19.73
N ALA A 825 36.75 10.82 -18.97
CA ALA A 825 37.66 10.34 -17.93
C ALA A 825 37.63 11.27 -16.69
N ILE A 826 38.10 10.78 -15.54
CA ILE A 826 38.05 11.49 -14.24
C ILE A 826 39.45 11.77 -13.73
N LEU A 827 39.74 13.04 -13.41
CA LEU A 827 40.90 13.44 -12.62
C LEU A 827 40.55 13.54 -11.14
N ILE A 828 41.46 13.10 -10.28
CA ILE A 828 41.34 13.18 -8.81
C ILE A 828 42.67 13.71 -8.26
N GLY A 829 42.63 14.76 -7.44
CA GLY A 829 43.84 15.38 -6.90
C GLY A 829 43.58 16.45 -5.83
N GLU A 830 44.66 17.02 -5.29
CA GLU A 830 44.59 18.11 -4.32
C GLU A 830 43.80 19.33 -4.86
N GLN A 831 43.14 20.08 -3.96
CA GLN A 831 42.39 21.30 -4.29
C GLN A 831 43.18 22.25 -5.22
N ALA A 832 44.47 22.48 -4.92
CA ALA A 832 45.29 23.41 -5.69
C ALA A 832 45.63 22.88 -7.10
N ALA A 833 45.82 21.57 -7.29
CA ALA A 833 46.03 20.97 -8.61
C ALA A 833 44.74 20.92 -9.42
N ALA A 834 43.61 20.62 -8.77
CA ALA A 834 42.30 20.66 -9.40
C ALA A 834 41.92 22.07 -9.87
N GLU A 835 42.24 23.13 -9.11
CA GLU A 835 42.05 24.51 -9.56
C GLU A 835 42.88 24.85 -10.81
N ARG A 836 44.14 24.38 -10.88
CA ARG A 836 45.00 24.50 -12.07
C ARG A 836 44.39 23.74 -13.26
N ALA A 837 43.95 22.50 -13.05
CA ALA A 837 43.27 21.70 -14.07
C ALA A 837 41.98 22.37 -14.58
N ILE A 838 41.12 22.90 -13.69
CA ILE A 838 39.90 23.64 -14.05
C ILE A 838 40.23 24.86 -14.93
N ALA A 839 41.33 25.57 -14.66
CA ALA A 839 41.75 26.69 -15.50
C ALA A 839 42.17 26.24 -16.91
N ILE A 840 42.87 25.13 -17.03
CA ILE A 840 43.28 24.51 -18.30
C ILE A 840 42.05 24.00 -19.08
N ILE A 841 41.17 23.24 -18.44
CA ILE A 841 39.91 22.72 -18.99
C ILE A 841 39.06 23.88 -19.56
N LYS A 842 38.91 24.98 -18.81
CA LYS A 842 38.18 26.18 -19.24
C LYS A 842 38.87 26.94 -20.38
N ARG A 843 40.20 27.05 -20.37
CA ARG A 843 40.98 27.63 -21.47
C ARG A 843 40.77 26.86 -22.77
N ASP A 844 40.73 25.54 -22.67
CA ASP A 844 40.70 24.63 -23.82
C ASP A 844 39.27 24.23 -24.25
N GLY A 845 38.24 24.88 -23.67
CA GLY A 845 36.84 24.74 -24.07
C GLY A 845 36.21 23.39 -23.71
N LEU A 846 36.81 22.62 -22.80
CA LEU A 846 36.34 21.29 -22.42
C LEU A 846 35.17 21.35 -21.43
N ILE A 847 34.21 20.44 -21.61
CA ILE A 847 33.10 20.24 -20.67
C ILE A 847 33.63 19.47 -19.46
N PHE A 848 33.23 19.86 -18.24
CA PHE A 848 33.56 19.13 -17.03
C PHE A 848 32.48 19.31 -15.95
N GLU A 849 32.44 18.38 -15.00
CA GLU A 849 31.64 18.42 -13.78
C GLU A 849 32.54 18.11 -12.58
N GLN A 850 32.34 18.81 -11.46
CA GLN A 850 32.97 18.46 -10.20
C GLN A 850 32.02 17.55 -9.43
N LEU A 851 32.48 16.35 -9.06
CA LEU A 851 31.67 15.37 -8.34
C LEU A 851 31.58 15.73 -6.84
N ALA A 852 30.53 15.21 -6.18
CA ALA A 852 30.20 15.58 -4.80
C ALA A 852 31.05 14.89 -3.71
N TYR A 853 31.82 13.86 -4.07
CA TYR A 853 32.73 13.16 -3.15
C TYR A 853 34.06 13.91 -3.00
N ASP A 854 34.78 13.70 -1.90
CA ASP A 854 36.02 14.42 -1.58
C ASP A 854 37.19 13.53 -1.07
N ARG A 855 37.22 12.24 -1.43
CA ARG A 855 38.28 11.27 -1.05
C ARG A 855 39.10 10.86 -2.27
N ALA A 856 40.42 10.69 -2.09
CA ALA A 856 41.39 10.43 -3.17
C ALA A 856 41.40 8.98 -3.72
N VAL A 857 40.25 8.30 -3.76
CA VAL A 857 40.11 6.90 -4.22
C VAL A 857 40.62 6.71 -5.66
N HIS A 858 41.07 5.50 -5.97
CA HIS A 858 41.67 5.11 -7.26
C HIS A 858 42.94 5.91 -7.64
N THR A 859 43.63 6.46 -6.63
CA THR A 859 44.93 7.13 -6.80
C THR A 859 45.97 6.60 -5.79
N PRO A 860 47.27 6.78 -6.04
CA PRO A 860 48.33 6.42 -5.09
C PRO A 860 48.21 7.09 -3.72
N LEU A 861 47.51 8.23 -3.61
CA LEU A 861 47.26 8.92 -2.35
C LEU A 861 46.39 8.12 -1.37
N PHE A 862 45.62 7.14 -1.87
CA PHE A 862 44.76 6.29 -1.04
C PHE A 862 45.48 5.06 -0.47
N ALA A 863 46.68 4.73 -0.98
CA ALA A 863 47.45 3.57 -0.56
C ALA A 863 47.71 3.44 0.97
N PRO A 864 47.89 4.52 1.76
CA PRO A 864 48.03 4.42 3.21
C PRO A 864 46.85 3.74 3.93
N TYR A 865 45.63 3.80 3.35
CA TYR A 865 44.41 3.23 3.94
C TYR A 865 44.15 1.77 3.56
N ALA A 866 44.98 1.18 2.69
CA ALA A 866 44.91 -0.24 2.37
C ALA A 866 45.14 -1.14 3.60
N ALA A 867 45.87 -0.65 4.62
CA ALA A 867 46.14 -1.40 5.85
C ALA A 867 44.86 -1.71 6.67
N ASP A 868 43.81 -0.89 6.55
CA ASP A 868 42.54 -1.12 7.27
C ASP A 868 41.60 -2.04 6.48
N LEU A 869 41.58 -1.91 5.15
CA LEU A 869 40.98 -2.90 4.26
C LEU A 869 41.65 -4.28 4.40
N GLN A 870 42.96 -4.34 4.71
CA GLN A 870 43.65 -5.60 4.93
C GLN A 870 43.04 -6.36 6.13
N ARG A 871 42.81 -5.66 7.24
CA ARG A 871 42.17 -6.24 8.43
C ARG A 871 40.76 -6.75 8.15
N LEU A 872 40.03 -6.11 7.23
CA LEU A 872 38.73 -6.55 6.73
C LEU A 872 38.85 -7.81 5.86
N TYR A 873 39.66 -7.79 4.79
CA TYR A 873 39.72 -8.88 3.82
C TYR A 873 40.47 -10.12 4.29
N GLU A 874 41.36 -10.01 5.28
CA GLU A 874 41.91 -11.17 5.99
C GLU A 874 40.81 -12.01 6.66
N GLN A 875 39.75 -11.35 7.16
CA GLN A 875 38.62 -11.97 7.86
C GLN A 875 37.44 -12.30 6.93
N ALA A 876 37.29 -11.59 5.80
CA ALA A 876 36.24 -11.85 4.82
C ALA A 876 36.35 -13.26 4.21
N PRO A 877 35.28 -14.08 4.22
CA PRO A 877 35.34 -15.44 3.71
C PRO A 877 35.23 -15.40 2.18
N ILE A 878 36.37 -15.60 1.52
CA ILE A 878 36.56 -15.44 0.07
C ILE A 878 36.88 -16.80 -0.57
N ARG A 879 36.23 -17.08 -1.70
CA ARG A 879 36.35 -18.30 -2.52
C ARG A 879 36.57 -17.94 -4.00
N GLU A 880 37.02 -18.91 -4.79
CA GLU A 880 37.13 -18.76 -6.26
C GLU A 880 35.79 -18.35 -6.87
N ALA A 881 35.84 -17.52 -7.92
CA ALA A 881 34.65 -17.00 -8.59
C ALA A 881 33.91 -18.11 -9.36
N ARG A 882 32.62 -18.33 -9.04
CA ARG A 882 31.76 -19.33 -9.72
C ARG A 882 31.34 -18.90 -11.12
N ILE A 883 31.32 -17.59 -11.37
CA ILE A 883 31.16 -16.95 -12.68
C ILE A 883 32.45 -16.16 -12.92
N PRO A 884 33.04 -16.16 -14.13
CA PRO A 884 34.18 -15.32 -14.46
C PRO A 884 33.96 -13.86 -14.02
N LEU A 885 34.92 -13.31 -13.29
CA LEU A 885 34.89 -11.94 -12.75
C LEU A 885 36.07 -11.15 -13.33
N TYR A 886 35.83 -9.95 -13.84
CA TYR A 886 36.86 -9.05 -14.36
C TYR A 886 37.05 -7.84 -13.43
N SER A 887 38.30 -7.41 -13.26
CA SER A 887 38.64 -6.22 -12.48
C SER A 887 38.96 -5.03 -13.37
N CYS A 888 38.40 -3.87 -13.03
CA CYS A 888 38.79 -2.63 -13.68
C CYS A 888 40.16 -2.11 -13.24
N ALA A 889 40.78 -2.68 -12.20
CA ALA A 889 42.14 -2.35 -11.76
C ALA A 889 43.24 -3.11 -12.52
N THR A 890 42.87 -4.07 -13.38
CA THR A 890 43.78 -4.84 -14.25
C THR A 890 43.34 -4.92 -15.71
N ALA A 891 42.08 -4.55 -16.02
CA ALA A 891 41.43 -4.77 -17.31
C ALA A 891 41.43 -6.24 -17.77
N GLY A 892 41.32 -7.17 -16.82
CA GLY A 892 41.35 -8.62 -17.07
C GLY A 892 40.68 -9.44 -15.96
N PRO A 893 40.69 -10.78 -16.09
CA PRO A 893 40.03 -11.67 -15.14
C PRO A 893 40.71 -11.66 -13.76
N TYR A 894 39.91 -11.89 -12.72
CA TYR A 894 40.37 -12.14 -11.35
C TYR A 894 41.21 -13.43 -11.28
N PRO A 895 42.18 -13.50 -10.34
CA PRO A 895 42.88 -14.75 -10.03
C PRO A 895 41.96 -15.75 -9.32
N ALA A 896 42.26 -17.04 -9.42
CA ALA A 896 41.51 -18.10 -8.72
C ALA A 896 41.86 -18.20 -7.22
N GLU A 897 43.11 -17.95 -6.87
CA GLU A 897 43.63 -18.11 -5.50
C GLU A 897 43.07 -17.04 -4.54
N PRO A 898 42.37 -17.42 -3.44
CA PRO A 898 41.75 -16.46 -2.52
C PRO A 898 42.70 -15.41 -1.92
N GLY A 899 44.00 -15.73 -1.79
CA GLY A 899 45.02 -14.76 -1.37
C GLY A 899 45.22 -13.65 -2.41
N ALA A 900 45.36 -14.01 -3.69
CA ALA A 900 45.51 -13.05 -4.78
C ALA A 900 44.21 -12.27 -5.06
N ILE A 901 43.04 -12.87 -4.80
CA ILE A 901 41.75 -12.15 -4.81
C ILE A 901 41.74 -11.05 -3.74
N ARG A 902 42.22 -11.34 -2.52
CA ARG A 902 42.33 -10.36 -1.43
C ARG A 902 43.32 -9.25 -1.77
N GLU A 903 44.50 -9.59 -2.30
CA GLU A 903 45.48 -8.60 -2.77
C GLU A 903 44.89 -7.66 -3.83
N LEU A 904 44.12 -8.20 -4.80
CA LEU A 904 43.47 -7.39 -5.83
C LEU A 904 42.38 -6.45 -5.25
N PHE A 905 41.59 -6.87 -4.27
CA PHE A 905 40.64 -6.00 -3.57
C PHE A 905 41.30 -4.88 -2.75
N LEU A 906 42.54 -5.09 -2.27
CA LEU A 906 43.32 -4.04 -1.60
C LEU A 906 43.85 -3.03 -2.61
N ASP A 907 44.46 -3.53 -3.68
CA ASP A 907 45.04 -2.71 -4.75
C ASP A 907 44.00 -1.87 -5.51
N HIS A 908 42.79 -2.41 -5.72
CA HIS A 908 41.67 -1.76 -6.42
C HIS A 908 41.42 -0.31 -5.98
N TRP A 909 41.54 0.00 -4.68
CA TRP A 909 41.28 1.34 -4.15
C TRP A 909 42.38 2.38 -4.42
N SER A 910 43.56 1.95 -4.85
CA SER A 910 44.71 2.83 -5.14
C SER A 910 45.10 2.85 -6.62
N ARG A 911 44.52 1.94 -7.41
CA ARG A 911 44.70 1.81 -8.87
C ARG A 911 43.56 2.51 -9.63
N PRO A 912 43.81 3.01 -10.85
CA PRO A 912 42.77 3.60 -11.68
C PRO A 912 41.77 2.55 -12.18
N VAL A 913 40.53 2.98 -12.39
CA VAL A 913 39.43 2.19 -12.95
C VAL A 913 39.49 2.25 -14.49
N GLU A 914 40.12 1.25 -15.10
CA GLU A 914 40.35 1.09 -16.54
C GLU A 914 39.11 0.52 -17.26
N PHE A 915 37.93 1.12 -17.03
CA PHE A 915 36.64 0.57 -17.48
C PHE A 915 36.57 0.39 -19.00
N GLN A 916 37.01 1.38 -19.79
CA GLN A 916 37.06 1.25 -21.26
C GLN A 916 37.85 0.01 -21.71
N ARG A 917 39.08 -0.17 -21.21
CA ARG A 917 39.93 -1.32 -21.57
C ARG A 917 39.33 -2.66 -21.12
N THR A 918 38.63 -2.66 -19.97
CA THR A 918 37.96 -3.84 -19.45
C THR A 918 36.80 -4.27 -20.35
N ILE A 919 36.02 -3.33 -20.87
CA ILE A 919 34.93 -3.60 -21.83
C ILE A 919 35.47 -4.04 -23.19
N ASP A 920 36.59 -3.49 -23.65
CA ASP A 920 37.29 -3.97 -24.85
C ASP A 920 37.75 -5.43 -24.69
N ALA A 921 38.41 -5.77 -23.58
CA ALA A 921 38.83 -7.14 -23.27
C ALA A 921 37.64 -8.11 -23.20
N LEU A 922 36.56 -7.75 -22.50
CA LEU A 922 35.33 -8.55 -22.44
C LEU A 922 34.72 -8.79 -23.83
N TYR A 923 34.77 -7.80 -24.73
CA TYR A 923 34.32 -7.95 -26.11
C TYR A 923 35.25 -8.86 -26.93
N GLU A 924 36.56 -8.82 -26.72
CA GLU A 924 37.51 -9.77 -27.35
C GLU A 924 37.27 -11.20 -26.85
N ASP A 925 37.02 -11.38 -25.54
CA ASP A 925 36.63 -12.65 -24.91
C ASP A 925 35.18 -13.11 -25.21
N GLY A 926 34.48 -12.42 -26.12
CA GLY A 926 33.22 -12.88 -26.71
C GLY A 926 31.92 -12.36 -26.06
N ALA A 927 31.97 -11.40 -25.14
CA ALA A 927 30.78 -10.72 -24.65
C ALA A 927 30.08 -9.90 -25.75
N ARG A 928 28.79 -10.13 -25.96
CA ARG A 928 27.97 -9.39 -26.94
C ARG A 928 26.67 -8.85 -26.36
N VAL A 929 26.26 -9.33 -25.20
CA VAL A 929 25.12 -8.81 -24.45
C VAL A 929 25.65 -8.22 -23.14
N PHE A 930 25.32 -6.97 -22.85
CA PHE A 930 25.80 -6.23 -21.69
C PHE A 930 24.59 -5.69 -20.92
N VAL A 931 24.42 -6.14 -19.68
CA VAL A 931 23.27 -5.78 -18.82
C VAL A 931 23.77 -5.00 -17.61
N GLU A 932 23.33 -3.76 -17.42
CA GLU A 932 23.63 -2.99 -16.22
C GLU A 932 22.66 -3.34 -15.09
N VAL A 933 23.17 -4.10 -14.11
CA VAL A 933 22.43 -4.67 -12.98
C VAL A 933 22.50 -3.69 -11.81
N GLY A 934 21.71 -2.62 -11.92
CA GLY A 934 21.67 -1.55 -10.93
C GLY A 934 20.55 -0.52 -11.17
N PRO A 935 20.52 0.57 -10.40
CA PRO A 935 19.40 1.52 -10.40
C PRO A 935 19.38 2.48 -11.60
N ARG A 936 20.47 2.66 -12.35
CA ARG A 936 20.55 3.58 -13.50
C ARG A 936 21.10 2.89 -14.75
N GLY A 937 21.25 3.66 -15.82
CA GLY A 937 21.81 3.26 -17.11
C GLY A 937 23.10 4.00 -17.48
N ASN A 938 23.99 4.23 -16.51
CA ASN A 938 25.20 5.03 -16.72
C ASN A 938 26.29 4.21 -17.42
N LEU A 939 26.56 2.99 -16.95
CA LEU A 939 27.54 2.09 -17.58
C LEU A 939 27.07 1.69 -18.98
N SER A 940 25.76 1.51 -19.19
CA SER A 940 25.15 1.21 -20.49
C SER A 940 25.47 2.30 -21.52
N ALA A 941 25.41 3.57 -21.13
CA ALA A 941 25.78 4.68 -22.01
C ALA A 941 27.29 4.66 -22.34
N PHE A 942 28.15 4.37 -21.36
CA PHE A 942 29.59 4.20 -21.60
C PHE A 942 29.88 3.03 -22.54
N VAL A 943 29.21 1.88 -22.38
CA VAL A 943 29.39 0.70 -23.23
C VAL A 943 28.81 0.87 -24.63
N GLU A 944 27.68 1.57 -24.82
CA GLU A 944 27.22 1.97 -26.18
C GLU A 944 28.22 2.91 -26.87
N ASP A 945 28.98 3.72 -26.13
CA ASP A 945 30.04 4.61 -26.65
C ASP A 945 31.37 3.89 -26.93
N ILE A 946 31.82 3.00 -26.04
CA ILE A 946 33.02 2.16 -26.25
C ILE A 946 32.80 1.24 -27.45
N LEU A 947 31.67 0.53 -27.49
CA LEU A 947 31.33 -0.43 -28.54
C LEU A 947 30.70 0.22 -29.79
N ARG A 948 30.77 1.55 -29.93
CA ARG A 948 30.13 2.28 -31.04
C ARG A 948 30.58 1.75 -32.41
N GLY A 949 29.64 1.16 -33.15
CA GLY A 949 29.87 0.54 -34.46
C GLY A 949 30.27 -0.94 -34.44
N ARG A 950 30.42 -1.55 -33.26
CA ARG A 950 30.58 -3.00 -33.06
C ARG A 950 29.22 -3.66 -32.76
N PRO A 951 28.93 -4.88 -33.26
CA PRO A 951 27.68 -5.57 -32.94
C PRO A 951 27.58 -5.97 -31.46
N ALA A 952 26.73 -5.28 -30.70
CA ALA A 952 26.44 -5.58 -29.31
C ALA A 952 24.99 -5.22 -28.94
N CYS A 953 24.43 -5.93 -27.96
CA CYS A 953 23.27 -5.55 -27.19
C CYS A 953 23.75 -4.92 -25.88
N VAL A 954 23.30 -3.71 -25.58
CA VAL A 954 23.61 -3.01 -24.33
C VAL A 954 22.29 -2.51 -23.76
N VAL A 955 22.03 -2.79 -22.49
CA VAL A 955 20.72 -2.50 -21.88
C VAL A 955 20.81 -2.28 -20.36
N PRO A 956 20.25 -1.17 -19.85
CA PRO A 956 20.14 -0.97 -18.42
C PRO A 956 18.90 -1.65 -17.86
N ALA A 957 19.05 -2.33 -16.72
CA ALA A 957 17.91 -2.94 -16.04
C ALA A 957 16.94 -1.89 -15.45
N ASN A 958 17.38 -0.65 -15.22
CA ASN A 958 16.52 0.44 -14.76
C ASN A 958 16.94 1.83 -15.24
N VAL A 959 15.98 2.77 -15.31
CA VAL A 959 16.22 4.19 -15.65
C VAL A 959 15.26 5.10 -14.89
N MET A 960 15.75 6.25 -14.40
CA MET A 960 14.95 7.24 -13.63
C MET A 960 13.76 7.86 -14.39
N ARG A 961 13.69 7.69 -15.72
CA ARG A 961 12.69 8.34 -16.60
C ARG A 961 11.48 7.47 -16.97
N ARG A 962 11.34 6.31 -16.33
CA ARG A 962 10.28 5.30 -16.50
C ARG A 962 9.96 4.69 -15.12
N SER A 963 8.88 3.96 -15.01
CA SER A 963 8.75 2.94 -13.96
C SER A 963 9.80 1.85 -14.16
N GLY A 964 10.18 1.18 -13.08
CA GLY A 964 10.95 -0.06 -13.13
C GLY A 964 10.19 -1.15 -13.87
N ILE A 965 8.86 -1.23 -13.74
CA ILE A 965 8.01 -2.18 -14.49
C ILE A 965 8.12 -1.97 -16.02
N THR A 966 7.91 -0.74 -16.51
CA THR A 966 8.08 -0.45 -17.95
C THR A 966 9.52 -0.68 -18.40
N GLN A 967 10.53 -0.34 -17.59
CA GLN A 967 11.92 -0.59 -17.96
C GLN A 967 12.31 -2.08 -17.92
N LEU A 968 11.72 -2.89 -17.04
CA LEU A 968 11.85 -4.34 -17.00
C LEU A 968 11.26 -4.97 -18.27
N ASN A 969 10.07 -4.52 -18.69
CA ASN A 969 9.49 -4.96 -19.97
C ASN A 969 10.37 -4.57 -21.17
N HIS A 970 11.00 -3.39 -21.16
CA HIS A 970 11.99 -3.00 -22.18
C HIS A 970 13.26 -3.86 -22.14
N LEU A 971 13.76 -4.21 -20.94
CA LEU A 971 14.91 -5.08 -20.74
C LEU A 971 14.64 -6.47 -21.33
N ILE A 972 13.55 -7.10 -20.90
CA ILE A 972 13.12 -8.43 -21.35
C ILE A 972 12.88 -8.43 -22.86
N GLY A 973 12.15 -7.44 -23.39
CA GLY A 973 11.87 -7.35 -24.81
C GLY A 973 13.14 -7.24 -25.66
N LEU A 974 14.11 -6.41 -25.25
CA LEU A 974 15.37 -6.24 -25.97
C LEU A 974 16.27 -7.50 -25.87
N LEU A 975 16.41 -8.10 -24.69
CA LEU A 975 17.20 -9.31 -24.47
C LEU A 975 16.65 -10.51 -25.27
N VAL A 976 15.35 -10.76 -25.15
CA VAL A 976 14.71 -11.93 -25.78
C VAL A 976 14.67 -11.75 -27.31
N ALA A 977 14.50 -10.53 -27.83
CA ALA A 977 14.66 -10.22 -29.26
C ALA A 977 16.11 -10.35 -29.77
N HIS A 978 17.12 -10.20 -28.91
CA HIS A 978 18.51 -10.58 -29.20
C HIS A 978 18.82 -12.07 -28.97
N GLY A 979 17.82 -12.90 -28.68
CA GLY A 979 17.94 -14.36 -28.59
C GLY A 979 18.25 -14.91 -27.20
N VAL A 980 18.42 -14.05 -26.18
CA VAL A 980 18.65 -14.49 -24.79
C VAL A 980 17.43 -15.25 -24.28
N SER A 981 17.66 -16.40 -23.65
CA SER A 981 16.59 -17.15 -22.97
C SER A 981 16.26 -16.49 -21.63
N LEU A 982 14.98 -16.35 -21.32
CA LEU A 982 14.46 -15.89 -20.04
C LEU A 982 13.20 -16.67 -19.67
N ASN A 983 13.07 -16.98 -18.39
CA ASN A 983 11.87 -17.51 -17.76
C ASN A 983 10.86 -16.37 -17.57
N LEU A 984 9.72 -16.45 -18.26
CA LEU A 984 8.69 -15.40 -18.22
C LEU A 984 7.51 -15.77 -17.32
N ASP A 985 7.42 -17.02 -16.85
CA ASP A 985 6.35 -17.48 -15.97
C ASP A 985 6.41 -16.73 -14.63
N HIS A 986 7.61 -16.34 -14.20
CA HIS A 986 7.85 -15.48 -13.03
C HIS A 986 7.17 -14.10 -13.12
N LEU A 987 6.97 -13.55 -14.33
CA LEU A 987 6.20 -12.31 -14.51
C LEU A 987 4.72 -12.48 -14.12
N TYR A 988 4.19 -13.69 -14.24
CA TYR A 988 2.76 -14.01 -14.11
C TYR A 988 2.42 -14.73 -12.80
N ALA A 989 3.41 -15.32 -12.12
CA ALA A 989 3.29 -16.07 -10.87
C ALA A 989 2.61 -15.32 -9.71
N ARG A 990 2.51 -13.99 -9.79
CA ARG A 990 1.86 -13.11 -8.80
C ARG A 990 0.68 -12.29 -9.37
N ARG A 991 0.09 -12.71 -10.50
CA ARG A 991 -0.84 -11.85 -11.29
C ARG A 991 -2.13 -12.52 -11.79
N LEU A 992 -2.29 -13.84 -11.64
CA LEU A 992 -3.45 -14.64 -12.10
C LEU A 992 -4.03 -14.26 -13.50
N PRO A 993 -3.21 -14.10 -14.55
CA PRO A 993 -3.73 -13.83 -15.90
C PRO A 993 -4.51 -15.03 -16.44
N ARG A 994 -5.47 -14.76 -17.32
CA ARG A 994 -6.28 -15.77 -18.02
C ARG A 994 -5.63 -16.12 -19.35
N GLN A 995 -5.63 -17.41 -19.69
CA GLN A 995 -5.26 -17.85 -21.03
C GLN A 995 -6.46 -17.68 -21.97
N ILE A 996 -6.28 -16.94 -23.06
CA ILE A 996 -7.34 -16.64 -24.03
C ILE A 996 -7.44 -17.77 -25.04
N ASN A 997 -8.64 -18.34 -25.25
CA ASN A 997 -8.88 -19.22 -26.39
C ASN A 997 -9.26 -18.39 -27.63
N TRP A 998 -8.30 -18.15 -28.53
CA TRP A 998 -8.54 -17.38 -29.76
C TRP A 998 -9.62 -17.99 -30.68
N HIS A 999 -9.83 -19.31 -30.60
CA HIS A 999 -10.67 -20.08 -31.53
C HIS A 999 -12.12 -20.25 -31.09
N GLU A 1000 -12.44 -20.11 -29.80
CA GLU A 1000 -13.81 -20.13 -29.30
C GLU A 1000 -14.27 -18.71 -28.97
N PRO A 1001 -15.47 -18.27 -29.40
CA PRO A 1001 -16.10 -17.12 -28.77
C PRO A 1001 -16.44 -17.50 -27.33
N GLU A 1002 -16.06 -16.68 -26.34
CA GLU A 1002 -16.40 -16.94 -24.94
C GLU A 1002 -17.91 -17.18 -24.83
N GLY A 1003 -18.28 -18.33 -24.26
CA GLY A 1003 -19.67 -18.78 -24.23
C GLY A 1003 -20.52 -17.73 -23.53
N VAL A 1004 -21.56 -17.23 -24.21
CA VAL A 1004 -22.38 -16.09 -23.75
C VAL A 1004 -23.01 -16.40 -22.39
N ALA A 1005 -22.28 -16.03 -21.33
CA ALA A 1005 -22.80 -16.02 -19.97
C ALA A 1005 -24.05 -15.14 -19.99
N ARG A 1006 -25.16 -15.68 -19.49
CA ARG A 1006 -26.42 -14.94 -19.42
C ARG A 1006 -26.19 -13.73 -18.51
N ARG A 1007 -25.95 -12.56 -19.11
CA ARG A 1007 -25.78 -11.28 -18.40
C ARG A 1007 -27.06 -10.98 -17.64
N SER A 1008 -27.13 -11.42 -16.38
CA SER A 1008 -28.09 -10.93 -15.41
C SER A 1008 -27.67 -9.51 -15.06
N SER A 1009 -28.54 -8.55 -15.37
CA SER A 1009 -28.27 -7.14 -15.10
C SER A 1009 -28.59 -6.85 -13.63
N PRO A 1010 -27.62 -6.36 -12.82
CA PRO A 1010 -27.92 -5.85 -11.49
C PRO A 1010 -28.97 -4.74 -11.57
N MET A 1011 -29.95 -4.76 -10.68
CA MET A 1011 -30.91 -3.67 -10.55
C MET A 1011 -30.39 -2.62 -9.55
N PRO A 1012 -30.59 -1.31 -9.80
CA PRO A 1012 -30.26 -0.28 -8.83
C PRO A 1012 -31.17 -0.41 -7.60
N LEU A 1013 -30.61 -0.18 -6.42
CA LEU A 1013 -31.37 -0.09 -5.17
C LEU A 1013 -31.63 1.39 -4.83
N SER A 1014 -32.73 1.67 -4.13
CA SER A 1014 -33.11 3.06 -3.81
C SER A 1014 -32.30 3.59 -2.63
N SER A 1015 -31.32 4.47 -2.89
CA SER A 1015 -30.60 5.27 -1.89
C SER A 1015 -31.05 6.74 -1.86
N SER A 1016 -32.30 7.01 -2.26
CA SER A 1016 -32.91 8.35 -2.26
C SER A 1016 -33.62 8.67 -0.95
N TRP A 1017 -33.67 9.94 -0.55
CA TRP A 1017 -34.63 10.37 0.45
C TRP A 1017 -36.05 10.36 -0.14
N PRO A 1018 -37.07 9.81 0.56
CA PRO A 1018 -38.45 9.75 0.09
C PRO A 1018 -39.12 11.14 0.03
N MET A 1019 -38.75 11.92 -1.00
CA MET A 1019 -39.26 13.27 -1.26
C MET A 1019 -40.71 13.24 -1.72
N LEU A 1020 -41.60 13.84 -0.93
CA LEU A 1020 -42.96 14.14 -1.37
C LEU A 1020 -42.89 15.21 -2.48
N ARG A 1021 -43.39 14.85 -3.67
CA ARG A 1021 -43.48 15.75 -4.82
C ARG A 1021 -44.87 15.62 -5.46
N LEU A 1022 -45.39 16.72 -6.00
CA LEU A 1022 -46.54 16.74 -6.89
C LEU A 1022 -46.04 17.09 -8.30
N SER A 1023 -46.47 16.35 -9.32
CA SER A 1023 -46.19 16.75 -10.71
C SER A 1023 -46.98 17.99 -11.11
N GLU A 1024 -46.43 18.82 -11.98
CA GLU A 1024 -47.08 20.05 -12.46
C GLU A 1024 -48.47 19.77 -13.05
N ALA A 1025 -48.59 18.68 -13.82
CA ALA A 1025 -49.87 18.21 -14.37
C ALA A 1025 -50.92 17.92 -13.27
N VAL A 1026 -50.54 17.33 -12.13
CA VAL A 1026 -51.46 17.11 -11.00
C VAL A 1026 -51.77 18.43 -10.27
N VAL A 1027 -50.81 19.35 -10.17
CA VAL A 1027 -51.05 20.69 -9.62
C VAL A 1027 -52.06 21.47 -10.48
N GLU A 1028 -51.95 21.40 -11.81
CA GLU A 1028 -52.92 21.98 -12.73
C GLU A 1028 -54.28 21.26 -12.66
N GLN A 1029 -54.30 19.93 -12.63
CA GLN A 1029 -55.52 19.14 -12.51
C GLN A 1029 -56.31 19.47 -11.23
N VAL A 1030 -55.64 19.51 -10.07
CA VAL A 1030 -56.26 19.85 -8.78
C VAL A 1030 -56.81 21.29 -8.77
N ARG A 1031 -56.14 22.24 -9.46
CA ARG A 1031 -56.62 23.61 -9.65
C ARG A 1031 -57.81 23.70 -10.62
N ALA A 1032 -57.89 22.81 -11.61
CA ALA A 1032 -58.93 22.79 -12.63
C ALA A 1032 -60.21 22.04 -12.20
N MET A 1033 -60.11 21.14 -11.21
CA MET A 1033 -61.28 20.47 -10.63
C MET A 1033 -62.21 21.49 -9.93
N PRO A 1034 -63.54 21.42 -10.14
CA PRO A 1034 -64.50 22.30 -9.47
C PRO A 1034 -64.35 22.20 -7.95
N ALA A 1035 -64.70 23.28 -7.24
CA ALA A 1035 -64.50 23.48 -5.79
C ALA A 1035 -64.72 22.19 -4.97
#